data_AF-A0AAE1HB52-F1
#
_entry.id   AF-A0AAE1HB52-F1
#
_cell.length_a   1.000
_cell.length_b   1.000
_cell.length_c   1.000
_cell.angle_alpha   90.00
_cell.angle_beta   90.00
_cell.angle_gamma   90.00
#
_symmetry.space_group_name_H-M   'P 1'
#
loop_
_entity.id
_entity.type
_entity.pdbx_description
1 polymer ?
#
loop_
_entity_poly.entity_id
_entity_poly.type
_entity_poly.pdbx_seq_one_letter_code
_entity_poly.pdbx_strand_id
1 'polypeptide(L)'
;MQPWSEREKKEKWSYITLYWDIETTQDTPVPGKEETYEHKPNLLVCQAVCDQCIGVKQNDFFCNVFKTRQHVFHNLDDPNVSVMGQFFDYLQSFGAKTEILAVAHNSKAFDSIFALQEIIARKLKPELTLAGAKIICMKVGNWKFIDSLSFMPMALSAMPKAFGLTELKKGYWPFLANKPEYYNYEGPLLPKDLYCISTMKSRAAAEFHAWHDGQVHNNYVFNFRKEFVEYCISDVTILREACTAFRKIYQEVAGYDPMFNCITLSSACMSAFRRNFLQKDTIGIVPPGGYHGRGKQSHIALQWLDFEAHKIGQVIKTIYTDREVSVMGRHVDGYVEFQHDDGHTIKRIYQFHGCYWHQCPIHFPATEGDSENRYVNTQKITEMFRENGFEVIEKWECDFKRELTSDPATKDFFDRHPTVRVTPLHLRDALCGGRTSALKWYHKADLDKGEKIKMVDVISEYPNANLRGEFPYGHPQIFLEGDPNMPPFDQWNGVIKCIVLPPRELYIPILPLKTQGRLMFPLCRTCAEQGCSEICRHTPEDRKFTDTWCVPELKLAVQKGYVIMSVHEVYQYPGTKQYNPLTQEDSLLSGYIRCFMALKMQASGWPADCTTDELKAQFIKDTLKHDGVDLDPSKMEKKPALRTLSKLMCNAFWGKFGEKTLRPKTELIFQNEKLISMVADPKITITGLLPLSDECIQVKWEPISDTEESLPTSSLILAAFTTCLGRLQLYHYLDLVNERALYCDTDSVAYISRPGEPDIPTGTHLGDLTDQVEEDHGPGSFITEFVAGGPKNYAFKVAVEGGLSNIKVCIKVRGISINASCDELVTFDNLKAMVMGSRDKITVPIPHQIARLPTWQIVTRASHKNWKPVNIKRRRVDVENTVPHGFNAWDMAEEEDQDLLEAMDLLADA
;
A
#
# COMPACT_ATOMS: atom_id res chain seq x y z
N MET A 1 -5.92 0.50 -21.67
CA MET A 1 -6.86 0.74 -20.55
C MET A 1 -8.15 1.25 -21.16
N GLN A 2 -9.32 0.87 -20.64
CA GLN A 2 -10.60 1.25 -21.24
C GLN A 2 -11.26 2.42 -20.50
N PRO A 3 -12.04 3.28 -21.17
CA PRO A 3 -12.89 4.26 -20.51
C PRO A 3 -13.82 3.62 -19.47
N TRP A 4 -14.31 4.42 -18.52
CA TRP A 4 -15.27 3.96 -17.51
C TRP A 4 -16.55 4.79 -17.58
N SER A 5 -17.69 4.11 -17.52
CA SER A 5 -19.02 4.70 -17.35
C SER A 5 -19.66 4.19 -16.05
N GLU A 6 -20.56 4.99 -15.50
CA GLU A 6 -21.34 4.58 -14.33
C GLU A 6 -22.32 3.46 -14.69
N ARG A 7 -22.72 2.68 -13.69
CA ARG A 7 -23.75 1.66 -13.91
C ARG A 7 -25.10 2.33 -14.06
N GLU A 8 -25.82 1.99 -15.12
CA GLU A 8 -27.19 2.47 -15.31
C GLU A 8 -28.08 1.99 -14.16
N LYS A 9 -28.88 2.91 -13.63
CA LYS A 9 -29.90 2.57 -12.65
C LYS A 9 -30.97 1.71 -13.34
N LYS A 10 -31.25 0.55 -12.75
CA LYS A 10 -32.37 -0.30 -13.14
C LYS A 10 -33.68 0.48 -13.13
N GLU A 11 -34.45 0.41 -14.22
CA GLU A 11 -35.76 1.04 -14.32
C GLU A 11 -36.75 0.50 -13.28
N LYS A 12 -37.59 1.37 -12.69
CA LYS A 12 -38.61 1.02 -11.69
C LYS A 12 -38.05 0.44 -10.38
N TRP A 13 -36.76 0.67 -10.10
CA TRP A 13 -36.15 0.35 -8.80
C TRP A 13 -36.05 1.60 -7.92
N SER A 14 -36.18 1.39 -6.62
CA SER A 14 -35.90 2.42 -5.61
C SER A 14 -34.45 2.30 -5.12
N TYR A 15 -33.79 3.44 -4.89
CA TYR A 15 -32.43 3.50 -4.36
C TYR A 15 -32.45 4.22 -3.01
N ILE A 16 -31.99 3.52 -1.97
CA ILE A 16 -32.00 4.01 -0.60
C ILE A 16 -30.58 3.94 -0.05
N THR A 17 -30.16 4.99 0.65
CA THR A 17 -28.96 4.99 1.49
C THR A 17 -29.37 4.97 2.95
N LEU A 18 -28.86 4.02 3.72
CA LEU A 18 -29.03 3.94 5.16
C LEU A 18 -27.70 4.34 5.81
N TYR A 19 -27.72 5.38 6.63
CA TYR A 19 -26.60 5.71 7.51
C TYR A 19 -26.86 5.11 8.87
N TRP A 20 -25.90 4.45 9.46
CA TRP A 20 -26.11 3.73 10.72
C TRP A 20 -24.84 3.70 11.56
N ASP A 21 -25.04 3.48 12.86
CA ASP A 21 -23.98 3.33 13.85
C ASP A 21 -24.49 2.43 14.97
N ILE A 22 -23.58 1.70 15.62
CA ILE A 22 -23.89 0.82 16.75
C ILE A 22 -23.10 1.17 17.99
N GLU A 23 -23.79 1.07 19.12
CA GLU A 23 -23.16 1.06 20.42
C GLU A 23 -23.18 -0.35 21.01
N THR A 24 -22.14 -0.66 21.77
CA THR A 24 -21.91 -2.00 22.30
C THR A 24 -21.58 -1.96 23.78
N THR A 25 -22.09 -2.95 24.54
CA THR A 25 -21.57 -3.22 25.88
C THR A 25 -20.19 -3.89 25.78
N GLN A 26 -19.41 -3.84 26.85
CA GLN A 26 -18.07 -4.43 26.93
C GLN A 26 -17.80 -5.08 28.30
N ASP A 27 -18.82 -5.77 28.81
CA ASP A 27 -18.90 -6.32 30.16
C ASP A 27 -18.99 -7.85 30.20
N THR A 28 -19.24 -8.51 29.07
CA THR A 28 -19.27 -9.98 28.99
C THR A 28 -17.84 -10.54 28.94
N PRO A 29 -17.36 -11.28 29.96
CA PRO A 29 -16.03 -11.87 29.94
C PRO A 29 -15.94 -13.01 28.92
N VAL A 30 -14.80 -13.13 28.23
CA VAL A 30 -14.54 -14.24 27.31
C VAL A 30 -13.98 -15.43 28.10
N PRO A 31 -14.64 -16.62 28.07
CA PRO A 31 -14.18 -17.77 28.82
C PRO A 31 -12.72 -18.14 28.51
N GLY A 32 -11.93 -18.39 29.56
CA GLY A 32 -10.52 -18.77 29.45
C GLY A 32 -9.56 -17.64 29.04
N LYS A 33 -10.01 -16.37 29.04
CA LYS A 33 -9.16 -15.21 28.76
C LYS A 33 -9.33 -14.14 29.83
N GLU A 34 -8.27 -13.90 30.59
CA GLU A 34 -8.25 -12.81 31.58
C GLU A 34 -8.36 -11.43 30.90
N GLU A 35 -9.04 -10.49 31.59
CA GLU A 35 -9.23 -9.10 31.17
C GLU A 35 -9.66 -8.93 29.70
N THR A 36 -10.44 -9.87 29.19
CA THR A 36 -10.92 -9.86 27.82
C THR A 36 -12.45 -9.88 27.83
N TYR A 37 -13.04 -8.84 27.25
CA TYR A 37 -14.48 -8.63 27.26
C TYR A 37 -15.03 -8.57 25.83
N GLU A 38 -16.11 -9.30 25.57
CA GLU A 38 -16.80 -9.31 24.29
C GLU A 38 -17.67 -8.05 24.13
N HIS A 39 -17.66 -7.51 22.91
CA HIS A 39 -18.57 -6.44 22.52
C HIS A 39 -19.92 -7.02 22.10
N LYS A 40 -21.02 -6.49 22.65
CA LYS A 40 -22.39 -6.89 22.27
C LYS A 40 -23.24 -5.68 21.91
N PRO A 41 -23.85 -5.61 20.71
CA PRO A 41 -24.70 -4.50 20.32
C PRO A 41 -25.91 -4.35 21.25
N ASN A 42 -26.13 -3.14 21.75
CA ASN A 42 -27.27 -2.83 22.64
C ASN A 42 -28.07 -1.58 22.21
N LEU A 43 -27.52 -0.80 21.28
CA LEU A 43 -28.21 0.30 20.60
C LEU A 43 -27.71 0.39 19.15
N LEU A 44 -28.63 0.59 18.22
CA LEU A 44 -28.36 0.91 16.82
C LEU A 44 -29.28 2.04 16.40
N VAL A 45 -28.70 3.10 15.85
CA VAL A 45 -29.47 4.16 15.20
C VAL A 45 -29.26 4.06 13.69
N CYS A 46 -30.34 4.15 12.91
CA CYS A 46 -30.23 4.29 11.46
C CYS A 46 -31.05 5.47 10.93
N GLN A 47 -30.54 6.11 9.89
CA GLN A 47 -31.21 7.19 9.16
C GLN A 47 -31.26 6.88 7.66
N ALA A 48 -32.47 6.75 7.12
CA ALA A 48 -32.73 6.44 5.72
C ALA A 48 -32.82 7.68 4.84
N VAL A 49 -32.30 7.59 3.62
CA VAL A 49 -32.35 8.65 2.60
C VAL A 49 -32.62 8.03 1.25
N CYS A 50 -33.54 8.60 0.46
CA CYS A 50 -33.73 8.25 -0.95
C CYS A 50 -33.40 9.45 -1.84
N ASP A 51 -33.31 9.22 -3.15
CA ASP A 51 -32.97 10.25 -4.13
C ASP A 51 -33.90 11.48 -4.07
N GLN A 52 -35.16 11.30 -3.65
CA GLN A 52 -36.15 12.38 -3.58
C GLN A 52 -36.02 13.25 -2.31
N CYS A 53 -35.45 12.73 -1.22
CA CYS A 53 -35.39 13.43 0.07
C CYS A 53 -33.97 13.69 0.56
N ILE A 54 -32.98 13.51 -0.30
CA ILE A 54 -31.56 13.72 0.01
C ILE A 54 -31.23 15.17 0.42
N GLY A 55 -32.03 16.13 -0.03
CA GLY A 55 -31.90 17.54 0.37
C GLY A 55 -32.55 17.90 1.72
N VAL A 56 -33.29 16.99 2.35
CA VAL A 56 -34.04 17.25 3.59
C VAL A 56 -33.20 16.88 4.80
N LYS A 57 -32.96 17.84 5.71
CA LYS A 57 -32.07 17.67 6.88
C LYS A 57 -32.78 17.16 8.14
N GLN A 58 -34.09 17.33 8.25
CA GLN A 58 -34.85 16.97 9.44
C GLN A 58 -34.80 15.46 9.70
N ASN A 59 -34.52 15.09 10.96
CA ASN A 59 -34.48 13.68 11.39
C ASN A 59 -35.88 13.08 11.48
N ASP A 60 -36.88 13.88 11.88
CA ASP A 60 -38.30 13.56 11.98
C ASP A 60 -39.03 13.69 10.62
N PHE A 61 -38.39 13.23 9.55
CA PHE A 61 -38.95 13.30 8.21
C PHE A 61 -39.70 12.02 7.83
N PHE A 62 -40.90 12.17 7.27
CA PHE A 62 -41.68 11.08 6.68
C PHE A 62 -41.49 11.01 5.16
N CYS A 63 -41.15 9.83 4.65
CA CYS A 63 -41.00 9.52 3.23
C CYS A 63 -41.95 8.40 2.82
N ASN A 64 -42.55 8.50 1.63
CA ASN A 64 -43.43 7.44 1.12
C ASN A 64 -42.70 6.10 0.87
N VAL A 65 -41.38 6.13 0.65
CA VAL A 65 -40.53 4.96 0.34
C VAL A 65 -40.14 4.19 1.61
N PHE A 66 -39.57 4.86 2.61
CA PHE A 66 -39.01 4.23 3.81
C PHE A 66 -39.77 4.57 5.11
N LYS A 67 -40.89 5.29 5.01
CA LYS A 67 -41.69 5.79 6.14
C LYS A 67 -40.89 6.78 7.00
N THR A 68 -40.42 6.39 8.17
CA THR A 68 -39.68 7.30 9.07
C THR A 68 -38.21 7.33 8.67
N ARG A 69 -37.59 8.51 8.65
CA ARG A 69 -36.16 8.63 8.38
C ARG A 69 -35.32 7.96 9.47
N GLN A 70 -35.56 8.29 10.73
CA GLN A 70 -34.78 7.82 11.85
C GLN A 70 -35.44 6.62 12.54
N HIS A 71 -34.66 5.56 12.74
CA HIS A 71 -35.03 4.39 13.53
C HIS A 71 -34.01 4.20 14.66
N VAL A 72 -34.52 3.87 15.85
CA VAL A 72 -33.71 3.56 17.03
C VAL A 72 -34.09 2.13 17.43
N PHE A 73 -33.12 1.23 17.41
CA PHE A 73 -33.25 -0.16 17.80
C PHE A 73 -32.41 -0.37 19.07
N HIS A 74 -32.99 -0.97 20.09
CA HIS A 74 -32.29 -1.16 21.37
C HIS A 74 -32.84 -2.35 22.14
N ASN A 75 -32.04 -2.89 23.04
CA ASN A 75 -32.42 -3.95 23.97
C ASN A 75 -32.36 -3.51 25.44
N LEU A 76 -32.39 -2.19 25.68
CA LEU A 76 -32.31 -1.59 27.03
C LEU A 76 -33.46 -1.99 27.96
N ASP A 77 -34.59 -2.43 27.42
CA ASP A 77 -35.77 -2.85 28.19
C ASP A 77 -35.90 -4.39 28.28
N ASP A 78 -35.43 -5.11 27.26
CA ASP A 78 -35.41 -6.58 27.22
C ASP A 78 -34.09 -7.06 26.59
N PRO A 79 -33.16 -7.64 27.38
CA PRO A 79 -31.86 -8.08 26.89
C PRO A 79 -31.94 -9.26 25.91
N ASN A 80 -33.09 -9.95 25.79
CA ASN A 80 -33.26 -11.05 24.84
C ASN A 80 -33.52 -10.55 23.40
N VAL A 81 -33.78 -9.26 23.22
CA VAL A 81 -33.98 -8.66 21.90
C VAL A 81 -32.63 -8.48 21.20
N SER A 82 -32.53 -9.01 19.97
CA SER A 82 -31.38 -8.74 19.09
C SER A 82 -31.54 -7.40 18.39
N VAL A 83 -30.69 -6.43 18.73
CA VAL A 83 -30.64 -5.11 18.08
C VAL A 83 -30.31 -5.24 16.60
N MET A 84 -29.34 -6.09 16.26
CA MET A 84 -29.01 -6.39 14.86
C MET A 84 -30.18 -7.11 14.17
N GLY A 85 -30.89 -7.98 14.89
CA GLY A 85 -32.07 -8.66 14.38
C GLY A 85 -33.16 -7.66 13.96
N GLN A 86 -33.52 -6.71 14.82
CA GLN A 86 -34.49 -5.67 14.49
C GLN A 86 -34.08 -4.84 13.27
N PHE A 87 -32.80 -4.49 13.17
CA PHE A 87 -32.28 -3.76 12.01
C PHE A 87 -32.38 -4.58 10.72
N PHE A 88 -32.05 -5.87 10.74
CA PHE A 88 -32.18 -6.72 9.56
C PHE A 88 -33.64 -7.02 9.19
N ASP A 89 -34.55 -7.08 10.15
CA ASP A 89 -36.00 -7.15 9.86
C ASP A 89 -36.46 -5.88 9.14
N TYR A 90 -35.96 -4.72 9.54
CA TYR A 90 -36.17 -3.47 8.82
C TYR A 90 -35.60 -3.51 7.40
N LEU A 91 -34.38 -4.04 7.19
CA LEU A 91 -33.81 -4.24 5.84
C LEU A 91 -34.67 -5.17 4.96
N GLN A 92 -35.26 -6.21 5.55
CA GLN A 92 -36.15 -7.15 4.85
C GLN A 92 -37.53 -6.57 4.56
N SER A 93 -37.95 -5.53 5.28
CA SER A 93 -39.23 -4.85 5.04
C SER A 93 -39.30 -4.13 3.69
N PHE A 94 -38.13 -3.84 3.08
CA PHE A 94 -38.06 -3.21 1.77
C PHE A 94 -38.40 -4.21 0.65
N GLY A 95 -39.19 -3.74 -0.33
CA GLY A 95 -39.60 -4.59 -1.47
C GLY A 95 -38.41 -5.03 -2.33
N ALA A 96 -38.56 -6.16 -3.03
CA ALA A 96 -37.50 -6.81 -3.82
C ALA A 96 -36.87 -5.94 -4.93
N LYS A 97 -37.51 -4.83 -5.32
CA LYS A 97 -36.98 -3.84 -6.28
C LYS A 97 -36.41 -2.59 -5.59
N THR A 98 -35.66 -2.83 -4.52
CA THR A 98 -35.00 -1.77 -3.74
C THR A 98 -33.52 -2.11 -3.61
N GLU A 99 -32.65 -1.23 -4.11
CA GLU A 99 -31.20 -1.27 -3.83
C GLU A 99 -30.94 -0.45 -2.56
N ILE A 100 -30.26 -1.07 -1.60
CA ILE A 100 -29.92 -0.45 -0.31
C ILE A 100 -28.40 -0.31 -0.20
N LEU A 101 -27.94 0.91 0.00
CA LEU A 101 -26.57 1.24 0.36
C LEU A 101 -26.50 1.54 1.85
N ALA A 102 -25.98 0.62 2.65
CA ALA A 102 -25.77 0.83 4.09
C ALA A 102 -24.36 1.36 4.36
N VAL A 103 -24.26 2.51 5.02
CA VAL A 103 -23.00 3.22 5.27
C VAL A 103 -22.85 3.47 6.77
N ALA A 104 -21.77 2.97 7.35
CA ALA A 104 -21.36 3.25 8.72
C ALA A 104 -19.90 3.76 8.74
N HIS A 105 -19.48 4.43 9.82
CA HIS A 105 -18.14 5.02 9.90
C HIS A 105 -17.14 4.07 10.59
N ASN A 106 -16.03 3.75 9.91
CA ASN A 106 -15.08 2.71 10.35
C ASN A 106 -15.70 1.31 10.47
N SER A 107 -16.82 1.09 9.78
CA SER A 107 -17.61 -0.15 9.84
C SER A 107 -16.81 -1.39 9.45
N LYS A 108 -15.83 -1.22 8.55
CA LYS A 108 -14.93 -2.30 8.12
C LYS A 108 -14.19 -2.98 9.26
N ALA A 109 -13.95 -2.28 10.36
CA ALA A 109 -13.19 -2.77 11.49
C ALA A 109 -14.07 -3.08 12.72
N PHE A 110 -15.34 -2.70 12.70
CA PHE A 110 -16.24 -2.76 13.85
C PHE A 110 -17.67 -3.17 13.44
N ASP A 111 -18.52 -2.24 13.01
CA ASP A 111 -19.97 -2.43 12.82
C ASP A 111 -20.32 -3.57 11.85
N SER A 112 -19.61 -3.67 10.72
CA SER A 112 -19.89 -4.68 9.69
C SER A 112 -19.63 -6.10 10.18
N ILE A 113 -18.87 -6.27 11.26
CA ILE A 113 -18.61 -7.57 11.87
C ILE A 113 -19.90 -8.10 12.52
N PHE A 114 -20.64 -7.26 13.24
CA PHE A 114 -21.93 -7.62 13.83
C PHE A 114 -23.01 -7.85 12.76
N ALA A 115 -22.99 -7.06 11.69
CA ALA A 115 -23.85 -7.32 10.54
C ALA A 115 -23.54 -8.70 9.89
N LEU A 116 -22.26 -9.08 9.80
CA LEU A 116 -21.88 -10.40 9.30
C LEU A 116 -22.33 -11.54 10.23
N GLN A 117 -22.23 -11.37 11.55
CA GLN A 117 -22.73 -12.34 12.53
C GLN A 117 -24.24 -12.59 12.33
N GLU A 118 -25.04 -11.53 12.19
CA GLU A 118 -26.49 -11.64 11.96
C GLU A 118 -26.80 -12.30 10.59
N ILE A 119 -26.02 -11.98 9.55
CA ILE A 119 -26.12 -12.63 8.23
C ILE A 119 -25.88 -14.13 8.30
N ILE A 120 -24.86 -14.55 9.07
CA ILE A 120 -24.55 -15.97 9.30
C ILE A 120 -25.70 -16.63 10.05
N ALA A 121 -26.21 -16.00 11.11
CA ALA A 121 -27.34 -16.51 11.89
C ALA A 121 -28.61 -16.69 11.03
N ARG A 122 -28.84 -15.78 10.08
CA ARG A 122 -29.96 -15.83 9.13
C ARG A 122 -29.71 -16.71 7.90
N LYS A 123 -28.53 -17.36 7.79
CA LYS A 123 -28.14 -18.19 6.64
C LYS A 123 -28.22 -17.45 5.30
N LEU A 124 -27.98 -16.14 5.31
CA LEU A 124 -27.90 -15.33 4.10
C LEU A 124 -26.52 -15.50 3.47
N LYS A 125 -26.42 -15.37 2.14
CA LYS A 125 -25.17 -15.55 1.39
C LYS A 125 -24.48 -14.21 1.13
N PRO A 126 -23.43 -13.83 1.87
CA PRO A 126 -22.69 -12.60 1.61
C PRO A 126 -21.59 -12.79 0.57
N GLU A 127 -21.38 -11.76 -0.25
CA GLU A 127 -20.14 -11.53 -0.99
C GLU A 127 -19.25 -10.58 -0.18
N LEU A 128 -18.08 -11.04 0.25
CA LEU A 128 -17.16 -10.28 1.10
C LEU A 128 -15.95 -9.76 0.32
N THR A 129 -15.67 -8.47 0.47
CA THR A 129 -14.39 -7.87 0.08
C THR A 129 -13.60 -7.52 1.34
N LEU A 130 -12.50 -8.22 1.60
CA LEU A 130 -11.73 -8.11 2.84
C LEU A 130 -10.37 -7.42 2.66
N ALA A 131 -9.87 -6.82 3.76
CA ALA A 131 -8.48 -6.46 3.95
C ALA A 131 -8.00 -7.02 5.30
N GLY A 132 -7.39 -8.20 5.27
CA GLY A 132 -7.16 -8.99 6.48
C GLY A 132 -8.49 -9.32 7.15
N ALA A 133 -8.60 -9.05 8.45
CA ALA A 133 -9.85 -9.25 9.22
C ALA A 133 -10.85 -8.08 9.12
N LYS A 134 -10.66 -7.14 8.18
CA LYS A 134 -11.56 -5.99 8.00
C LYS A 134 -12.45 -6.17 6.77
N ILE A 135 -13.74 -5.87 6.88
CA ILE A 135 -14.76 -6.00 5.83
C ILE A 135 -14.88 -4.67 5.06
N ILE A 136 -14.17 -4.51 3.94
CA ILE A 136 -14.25 -3.27 3.14
C ILE A 136 -15.66 -3.10 2.54
N CYS A 137 -16.23 -4.19 2.06
CA CYS A 137 -17.57 -4.23 1.49
C CYS A 137 -18.19 -5.60 1.77
N MET A 138 -19.48 -5.59 2.06
CA MET A 138 -20.29 -6.80 2.16
C MET A 138 -21.56 -6.60 1.33
N LYS A 139 -21.86 -7.55 0.44
CA LYS A 139 -23.10 -7.53 -0.34
C LYS A 139 -23.95 -8.74 -0.02
N VAL A 140 -25.25 -8.52 0.13
CA VAL A 140 -26.25 -9.58 0.35
C VAL A 140 -27.46 -9.24 -0.49
N GLY A 141 -27.66 -9.94 -1.61
CA GLY A 141 -28.71 -9.59 -2.58
C GLY A 141 -28.59 -8.13 -3.04
N ASN A 142 -29.62 -7.33 -2.76
CA ASN A 142 -29.67 -5.90 -3.11
C ASN A 142 -29.15 -4.97 -2.00
N TRP A 143 -28.51 -5.52 -0.96
CA TRP A 143 -27.92 -4.74 0.13
C TRP A 143 -26.42 -4.65 -0.05
N LYS A 144 -25.87 -3.44 0.03
CA LYS A 144 -24.44 -3.17 -0.05
C LYS A 144 -24.00 -2.39 1.18
N PHE A 145 -23.22 -3.02 2.04
CA PHE A 145 -22.60 -2.40 3.20
C PHE A 145 -21.22 -1.88 2.83
N ILE A 146 -20.94 -0.61 3.12
CA ILE A 146 -19.64 0.03 2.92
C ILE A 146 -19.22 0.85 4.13
N ASP A 147 -17.93 1.16 4.17
CA ASP A 147 -17.32 1.98 5.20
C ASP A 147 -17.03 3.40 4.68
N SER A 148 -17.61 4.42 5.33
CA SER A 148 -17.37 5.82 4.96
C SER A 148 -15.92 6.26 5.16
N LEU A 149 -15.19 5.65 6.11
CA LEU A 149 -13.76 5.93 6.35
C LEU A 149 -12.89 5.50 5.16
N SER A 150 -13.38 4.59 4.30
CA SER A 150 -12.70 4.21 3.05
C SER A 150 -12.86 5.24 1.93
N PHE A 151 -13.73 6.25 2.12
CA PHE A 151 -13.90 7.39 1.23
C PHE A 151 -13.35 8.69 1.84
N MET A 152 -13.57 8.88 3.14
CA MET A 152 -13.21 10.07 3.91
C MET A 152 -12.31 9.65 5.08
N PRO A 153 -10.97 9.57 4.90
CA PRO A 153 -10.04 9.02 5.89
C PRO A 153 -9.76 10.02 7.04
N MET A 154 -10.80 10.38 7.79
CA MET A 154 -10.77 11.26 8.95
C MET A 154 -11.73 10.73 10.02
N ALA A 155 -11.52 11.11 11.28
CA ALA A 155 -12.45 10.78 12.36
C ALA A 155 -13.81 11.47 12.16
N LEU A 156 -14.88 10.84 12.66
CA LEU A 156 -16.24 11.39 12.60
C LEU A 156 -16.33 12.80 13.20
N SER A 157 -15.68 13.01 14.35
CA SER A 157 -15.61 14.32 15.03
C SER A 157 -14.90 15.42 14.23
N ALA A 158 -14.10 15.07 13.22
CA ALA A 158 -13.47 16.05 12.32
C ALA A 158 -14.38 16.43 11.14
N MET A 159 -15.43 15.64 10.84
CA MET A 159 -16.31 15.86 9.69
C MET A 159 -17.11 17.17 9.78
N PRO A 160 -17.68 17.59 10.94
CA PRO A 160 -18.42 18.84 11.00
C PRO A 160 -17.58 20.04 10.54
N LYS A 161 -16.35 20.15 11.03
CA LYS A 161 -15.41 21.19 10.60
C LYS A 161 -15.01 21.04 9.12
N ALA A 162 -14.75 19.81 8.67
CA ALA A 162 -14.33 19.55 7.29
C ALA A 162 -15.42 19.89 6.25
N PHE A 163 -16.69 19.67 6.60
CA PHE A 163 -17.84 19.85 5.71
C PHE A 163 -18.69 21.10 6.01
N GLY A 164 -18.30 21.90 7.01
CA GLY A 164 -19.06 23.10 7.41
C GLY A 164 -20.43 22.77 8.01
N LEU A 165 -20.54 21.67 8.76
CA LEU A 165 -21.77 21.21 9.41
C LEU A 165 -21.82 21.68 10.85
N THR A 166 -23.03 21.88 11.36
CA THR A 166 -23.27 22.16 12.78
C THR A 166 -23.35 20.84 13.54
N GLU A 167 -22.51 20.67 14.54
CA GLU A 167 -22.56 19.51 15.44
C GLU A 167 -23.82 19.56 16.32
N LEU A 168 -24.61 18.48 16.32
CA LEU A 168 -25.88 18.42 17.05
C LEU A 168 -25.69 18.32 18.56
N LYS A 169 -24.68 17.56 19.00
CA LYS A 169 -24.38 17.33 20.41
C LYS A 169 -22.89 17.48 20.68
N LYS A 170 -22.52 18.40 21.57
CA LYS A 170 -21.15 18.60 22.04
C LYS A 170 -20.97 17.95 23.41
N GLY A 171 -19.96 17.09 23.57
CA GLY A 171 -19.64 16.48 24.86
C GLY A 171 -18.85 15.20 24.73
N TYR A 172 -18.69 14.49 25.84
CA TYR A 172 -17.98 13.20 25.91
C TYR A 172 -18.93 12.11 26.41
N TRP A 173 -18.77 10.90 25.88
CA TRP A 173 -19.59 9.73 26.22
C TRP A 173 -18.86 8.81 27.21
N PRO A 174 -19.50 8.37 28.32
CA PRO A 174 -18.90 7.44 29.29
C PRO A 174 -18.96 5.99 28.77
N PHE A 175 -18.04 5.62 27.88
CA PHE A 175 -18.00 4.30 27.23
C PHE A 175 -18.04 3.09 28.18
N LEU A 176 -17.47 3.20 29.39
CA LEU A 176 -17.45 2.09 30.36
C LEU A 176 -18.74 2.02 31.20
N ALA A 177 -19.59 3.04 31.13
CA ALA A 177 -20.90 3.05 31.78
C ALA A 177 -21.97 2.34 30.95
N ASN A 178 -21.66 1.86 29.74
CA ASN A 178 -22.60 1.11 28.91
C ASN A 178 -22.84 -0.32 29.45
N LYS A 179 -23.58 -0.39 30.56
CA LYS A 179 -23.89 -1.60 31.32
C LYS A 179 -25.32 -1.54 31.88
N PRO A 180 -25.98 -2.69 32.11
CA PRO A 180 -27.35 -2.75 32.63
C PRO A 180 -27.60 -1.92 33.90
N GLU A 181 -26.63 -1.83 34.81
CA GLU A 181 -26.76 -1.06 36.06
C GLU A 181 -26.96 0.45 35.85
N TYR A 182 -26.51 1.02 34.72
CA TYR A 182 -26.63 2.44 34.43
C TYR A 182 -27.84 2.78 33.55
N TYR A 183 -28.53 1.81 32.96
CA TYR A 183 -29.58 2.10 31.98
C TYR A 183 -30.73 2.94 32.56
N ASN A 184 -31.02 2.84 33.85
CA ASN A 184 -32.03 3.66 34.51
C ASN A 184 -31.43 4.79 35.38
N TYR A 185 -30.14 5.10 35.20
CA TYR A 185 -29.45 6.12 35.97
C TYR A 185 -29.89 7.52 35.54
N GLU A 186 -30.34 8.30 36.53
CA GLU A 186 -30.55 9.73 36.44
C GLU A 186 -29.99 10.38 37.71
N GLY A 187 -29.03 11.29 37.55
CA GLY A 187 -28.33 11.86 38.70
C GLY A 187 -27.16 12.75 38.31
N PRO A 188 -26.20 12.99 39.22
CA PRO A 188 -24.98 13.73 38.91
C PRO A 188 -24.19 13.14 37.73
N LEU A 189 -23.33 13.95 37.10
CA LEU A 189 -22.44 13.47 36.04
C LEU A 189 -21.57 12.30 36.52
N LEU A 190 -21.38 11.30 35.67
CA LEU A 190 -20.65 10.09 36.01
C LEU A 190 -19.16 10.34 36.27
N PRO A 191 -18.50 9.49 37.07
CA PRO A 191 -17.06 9.57 37.34
C PRO A 191 -16.16 9.57 36.09
N LYS A 192 -15.03 10.28 36.17
CA LYS A 192 -14.07 10.51 35.07
C LYS A 192 -13.49 9.19 34.49
N ASP A 193 -13.27 8.19 35.32
CA ASP A 193 -12.73 6.88 34.94
C ASP A 193 -13.61 6.14 33.92
N LEU A 194 -14.91 6.43 33.86
CA LEU A 194 -15.84 5.78 32.92
C LEU A 194 -15.72 6.29 31.46
N TYR A 195 -14.91 7.32 31.20
CA TYR A 195 -14.77 7.99 29.90
C TYR A 195 -13.52 7.56 29.09
N CYS A 196 -12.77 6.54 29.53
CA CYS A 196 -11.58 6.04 28.83
C CYS A 196 -10.49 7.10 28.59
N ILE A 197 -10.29 8.03 29.54
CA ILE A 197 -9.35 9.18 29.43
C ILE A 197 -7.92 8.73 29.11
N SER A 198 -7.50 7.56 29.61
CA SER A 198 -6.18 6.96 29.34
C SER A 198 -5.88 6.78 27.85
N THR A 199 -6.92 6.68 27.01
CA THR A 199 -6.80 6.53 25.56
C THR A 199 -6.73 7.88 24.81
N MET A 200 -7.05 8.99 25.48
CA MET A 200 -7.03 10.34 24.92
C MET A 200 -5.60 10.88 24.80
N LYS A 201 -5.38 11.72 23.80
CA LYS A 201 -4.15 12.54 23.72
C LYS A 201 -4.15 13.54 24.87
N SER A 202 -2.98 13.92 25.38
CA SER A 202 -2.84 14.77 26.57
C SER A 202 -3.62 16.09 26.46
N ARG A 203 -3.65 16.73 25.27
CA ARG A 203 -4.50 17.91 25.02
C ARG A 203 -5.99 17.62 25.14
N ALA A 204 -6.46 16.53 24.53
CA ALA A 204 -7.88 16.14 24.57
C ALA A 204 -8.29 15.71 25.99
N ALA A 205 -7.39 15.10 26.75
CA ALA A 205 -7.62 14.79 28.16
C ALA A 205 -7.76 16.07 29.01
N ALA A 206 -6.96 17.10 28.75
CA ALA A 206 -7.11 18.39 29.41
C ALA A 206 -8.43 19.09 29.06
N GLU A 207 -8.82 19.09 27.78
CA GLU A 207 -10.13 19.60 27.31
C GLU A 207 -11.30 18.83 27.97
N PHE A 208 -11.17 17.50 28.10
CA PHE A 208 -12.14 16.66 28.82
C PHE A 208 -12.24 17.04 30.29
N HIS A 209 -11.12 17.22 31.00
CA HIS A 209 -11.15 17.58 32.42
C HIS A 209 -11.85 18.92 32.64
N ALA A 210 -11.52 19.94 31.84
CA ALA A 210 -12.18 21.25 31.92
C ALA A 210 -13.70 21.15 31.64
N TRP A 211 -14.10 20.35 30.65
CA TRP A 211 -15.51 20.10 30.36
C TRP A 211 -16.21 19.38 31.52
N HIS A 212 -15.64 18.29 32.04
CA HIS A 212 -16.23 17.48 33.10
C HIS A 212 -16.41 18.30 34.39
N ASP A 213 -15.35 19.01 34.80
CA ASP A 213 -15.39 19.86 36.00
C ASP A 213 -16.39 21.00 35.84
N GLY A 214 -16.52 21.57 34.65
CA GLY A 214 -17.54 22.57 34.33
C GLY A 214 -18.97 22.01 34.41
N GLN A 215 -19.22 20.82 33.87
CA GLN A 215 -20.54 20.18 33.95
C GLN A 215 -20.93 19.82 35.39
N VAL A 216 -19.98 19.33 36.19
CA VAL A 216 -20.17 19.08 37.63
C VAL A 216 -20.48 20.38 38.36
N HIS A 217 -19.70 21.44 38.12
CA HIS A 217 -19.92 22.75 38.71
C HIS A 217 -21.31 23.33 38.39
N ASN A 218 -21.80 23.11 37.18
CA ASN A 218 -23.12 23.54 36.73
C ASN A 218 -24.28 22.65 37.24
N ASN A 219 -24.01 21.67 38.11
CA ASN A 219 -24.99 20.68 38.62
C ASN A 219 -25.77 20.00 37.49
N TYR A 220 -25.09 19.68 36.40
CA TYR A 220 -25.71 19.02 35.26
C TYR A 220 -26.25 17.63 35.65
N VAL A 221 -27.55 17.40 35.40
CA VAL A 221 -28.21 16.12 35.64
C VAL A 221 -28.05 15.23 34.41
N PHE A 222 -27.30 14.15 34.58
CA PHE A 222 -27.04 13.15 33.56
C PHE A 222 -28.12 12.06 33.61
N ASN A 223 -28.86 11.89 32.50
CA ASN A 223 -29.79 10.78 32.29
C ASN A 223 -29.18 9.84 31.25
N PHE A 224 -28.80 8.63 31.67
CA PHE A 224 -28.03 7.71 30.83
C PHE A 224 -28.75 7.37 29.53
N ARG A 225 -30.01 6.92 29.61
CA ARG A 225 -30.82 6.49 28.44
C ARG A 225 -30.97 7.60 27.41
N LYS A 226 -31.34 8.80 27.86
CA LYS A 226 -31.50 9.96 26.99
C LYS A 226 -30.17 10.33 26.33
N GLU A 227 -29.11 10.44 27.13
CA GLU A 227 -27.79 10.83 26.65
C GLU A 227 -27.23 9.81 25.65
N PHE A 228 -27.44 8.52 25.90
CA PHE A 228 -27.00 7.39 25.07
C PHE A 228 -27.61 7.43 23.66
N VAL A 229 -28.94 7.56 23.60
CA VAL A 229 -29.68 7.60 22.34
C VAL A 229 -29.35 8.88 21.56
N GLU A 230 -29.30 10.03 22.23
CA GLU A 230 -28.96 11.30 21.60
C GLU A 230 -27.52 11.36 21.07
N TYR A 231 -26.57 10.71 21.76
CA TYR A 231 -25.18 10.60 21.31
C TYR A 231 -25.11 9.83 19.98
N CYS A 232 -25.69 8.63 19.94
CA CYS A 232 -25.70 7.81 18.73
C CYS A 232 -26.49 8.48 17.58
N ILE A 233 -27.60 9.17 17.87
CA ILE A 233 -28.32 9.99 16.87
C ILE A 233 -27.42 11.08 16.29
N SER A 234 -26.66 11.78 17.13
CA SER A 234 -25.74 12.84 16.68
C SER A 234 -24.70 12.28 15.71
N ASP A 235 -24.07 11.15 16.05
CA ASP A 235 -23.05 10.51 15.22
C ASP A 235 -23.63 10.07 13.86
N VAL A 236 -24.81 9.45 13.83
CA VAL A 236 -25.48 9.05 12.59
C VAL A 236 -25.90 10.27 11.75
N THR A 237 -26.36 11.36 12.37
CA THR A 237 -26.69 12.59 11.64
C THR A 237 -25.45 13.24 11.03
N ILE A 238 -24.35 13.34 11.78
CA ILE A 238 -23.07 13.87 11.27
C ILE A 238 -22.62 13.04 10.07
N LEU A 239 -22.66 11.71 10.20
CA LEU A 239 -22.31 10.79 9.12
C LEU A 239 -23.18 11.00 7.89
N ARG A 240 -24.51 11.04 8.05
CA ARG A 240 -25.47 11.26 6.94
C ARG A 240 -25.17 12.56 6.22
N GLU A 241 -25.05 13.68 6.95
CA GLU A 241 -24.85 14.99 6.35
C GLU A 241 -23.48 15.12 5.67
N ALA A 242 -22.41 14.62 6.29
CA ALA A 242 -21.08 14.61 5.71
C ALA A 242 -21.01 13.75 4.45
N CYS A 243 -21.55 12.53 4.48
CA CYS A 243 -21.61 11.66 3.29
C CYS A 243 -22.46 12.28 2.17
N THR A 244 -23.57 12.92 2.51
CA THR A 244 -24.43 13.60 1.52
C THR A 244 -23.69 14.76 0.86
N ALA A 245 -23.02 15.60 1.65
CA ALA A 245 -22.18 16.69 1.15
C ALA A 245 -21.03 16.15 0.28
N PHE A 246 -20.31 15.12 0.74
CA PHE A 246 -19.23 14.48 -0.01
C PHE A 246 -19.71 13.95 -1.35
N ARG A 247 -20.81 13.19 -1.38
CA ARG A 247 -21.38 12.61 -2.61
C ARG A 247 -21.77 13.69 -3.61
N LYS A 248 -22.42 14.76 -3.13
CA LYS A 248 -22.80 15.92 -3.96
C LYS A 248 -21.58 16.58 -4.59
N ILE A 249 -20.58 16.97 -3.79
CA ILE A 249 -19.37 17.63 -4.28
C ILE A 249 -18.62 16.71 -5.26
N TYR A 250 -18.52 15.41 -4.94
CA TYR A 250 -17.87 14.46 -5.84
C TYR A 250 -18.61 14.33 -7.18
N GLN A 251 -19.95 14.29 -7.15
CA GLN A 251 -20.76 14.23 -8.37
C GLN A 251 -20.61 15.51 -9.21
N GLU A 252 -20.57 16.69 -8.59
CA GLU A 252 -20.34 17.97 -9.28
C GLU A 252 -18.99 18.02 -9.99
N VAL A 253 -17.96 17.43 -9.38
CA VAL A 253 -16.59 17.48 -9.90
C VAL A 253 -16.27 16.33 -10.87
N ALA A 254 -16.71 15.11 -10.56
CA ALA A 254 -16.34 13.91 -11.31
C ALA A 254 -17.47 13.37 -12.21
N GLY A 255 -18.70 13.84 -12.03
CA GLY A 255 -19.85 13.52 -12.89
C GLY A 255 -20.61 12.23 -12.54
N TYR A 256 -20.42 11.65 -11.35
CA TYR A 256 -21.14 10.44 -10.90
C TYR A 256 -21.09 10.29 -9.36
N ASP A 257 -21.95 9.42 -8.80
CA ASP A 257 -21.96 9.10 -7.37
C ASP A 257 -20.86 8.10 -6.98
N PRO A 258 -19.90 8.46 -6.11
CA PRO A 258 -18.79 7.58 -5.75
C PRO A 258 -19.19 6.40 -4.86
N MET A 259 -20.14 6.55 -3.94
CA MET A 259 -20.44 5.53 -2.92
C MET A 259 -21.35 4.42 -3.46
N PHE A 260 -22.24 4.75 -4.39
CA PHE A 260 -23.03 3.74 -5.10
C PHE A 260 -22.15 2.91 -6.04
N ASN A 261 -21.26 3.56 -6.81
CA ASN A 261 -20.50 2.90 -7.86
C ASN A 261 -19.19 2.24 -7.40
N CYS A 262 -18.60 2.72 -6.30
CA CYS A 262 -17.29 2.26 -5.81
C CYS A 262 -17.36 1.76 -4.36
N ILE A 263 -16.25 1.27 -3.83
CA ILE A 263 -16.13 0.81 -2.42
C ILE A 263 -15.03 1.55 -1.64
N THR A 264 -14.19 2.33 -2.33
CA THR A 264 -13.11 3.15 -1.74
C THR A 264 -12.93 4.43 -2.54
N LEU A 265 -12.31 5.44 -1.92
CA LEU A 265 -11.88 6.66 -2.61
C LEU A 265 -10.96 6.34 -3.78
N SER A 266 -9.94 5.48 -3.62
CA SER A 266 -9.01 5.16 -4.71
C SER A 266 -9.69 4.53 -5.92
N SER A 267 -10.69 3.67 -5.72
CA SER A 267 -11.51 3.17 -6.84
C SER A 267 -12.33 4.27 -7.49
N ALA A 268 -12.87 5.22 -6.71
CA ALA A 268 -13.57 6.37 -7.26
C ALA A 268 -12.61 7.26 -8.06
N CYS A 269 -11.43 7.61 -7.53
CA CYS A 269 -10.46 8.43 -8.26
C CYS A 269 -10.03 7.80 -9.58
N MET A 270 -9.84 6.47 -9.61
CA MET A 270 -9.56 5.72 -10.85
C MET A 270 -10.72 5.76 -11.85
N SER A 271 -11.96 5.64 -11.39
CA SER A 271 -13.14 5.81 -12.25
C SER A 271 -13.24 7.24 -12.80
N ALA A 272 -13.00 8.26 -11.99
CA ALA A 272 -12.96 9.66 -12.43
C ALA A 272 -11.87 9.90 -13.48
N PHE A 273 -10.66 9.33 -13.30
CA PHE A 273 -9.60 9.38 -14.29
C PHE A 273 -10.02 8.72 -15.61
N ARG A 274 -10.49 7.46 -15.55
CA ARG A 274 -10.90 6.70 -16.74
C ARG A 274 -12.10 7.31 -17.48
N ARG A 275 -12.94 8.08 -16.78
CA ARG A 275 -14.09 8.77 -17.36
C ARG A 275 -13.69 10.08 -18.04
N ASN A 276 -12.89 10.90 -17.36
CA ASN A 276 -12.72 12.31 -17.71
C ASN A 276 -11.34 12.66 -18.31
N PHE A 277 -10.33 11.80 -18.13
CA PHE A 277 -8.92 12.15 -18.44
C PHE A 277 -8.16 11.09 -19.25
N LEU A 278 -8.64 9.84 -19.30
CA LEU A 278 -7.96 8.77 -20.03
C LEU A 278 -7.94 9.06 -21.55
N GLN A 279 -6.75 9.29 -22.08
CA GLN A 279 -6.51 9.39 -23.52
C GLN A 279 -6.64 8.01 -24.17
N LYS A 280 -7.37 7.92 -25.28
CA LYS A 280 -7.61 6.67 -26.00
C LYS A 280 -6.29 6.03 -26.46
N ASP A 281 -6.16 4.71 -26.29
CA ASP A 281 -5.03 3.89 -26.77
C ASP A 281 -3.64 4.30 -26.24
N THR A 282 -3.56 4.99 -25.10
CA THR A 282 -2.29 5.47 -24.53
C THR A 282 -1.69 4.64 -23.40
N ILE A 283 -2.51 3.97 -22.58
CA ILE A 283 -2.02 3.18 -21.43
C ILE A 283 -2.23 1.69 -21.70
N GLY A 284 -1.15 0.95 -21.95
CA GLY A 284 -1.19 -0.50 -22.13
C GLY A 284 -1.59 -1.25 -20.85
N ILE A 285 -2.44 -2.28 -20.98
CA ILE A 285 -2.69 -3.26 -19.92
C ILE A 285 -1.84 -4.49 -20.23
N VAL A 286 -1.13 -5.00 -19.23
CA VAL A 286 -0.30 -6.20 -19.37
C VAL A 286 -1.20 -7.37 -19.80
N PRO A 287 -0.93 -8.06 -20.93
CA PRO A 287 -1.76 -9.18 -21.38
C PRO A 287 -1.83 -10.33 -20.36
N PRO A 288 -2.88 -11.19 -20.40
CA PRO A 288 -2.87 -12.44 -19.66
C PRO A 288 -1.63 -13.26 -19.98
N GLY A 289 -0.90 -13.71 -18.95
CA GLY A 289 0.39 -14.38 -19.13
C GLY A 289 1.60 -13.43 -19.25
N GLY A 290 1.43 -12.10 -19.25
CA GLY A 290 2.54 -11.15 -19.38
C GLY A 290 2.92 -10.88 -20.84
N TYR A 291 3.94 -10.03 -21.06
CA TYR A 291 4.37 -9.65 -22.41
C TYR A 291 5.07 -10.78 -23.18
N HIS A 292 5.53 -11.82 -22.50
CA HIS A 292 6.07 -13.05 -23.09
C HIS A 292 4.98 -14.01 -23.62
N GLY A 293 3.70 -13.78 -23.31
CA GLY A 293 2.60 -14.63 -23.77
C GLY A 293 2.71 -16.11 -23.34
N ARG A 294 2.31 -17.03 -24.24
CA ARG A 294 2.41 -18.50 -24.07
C ARG A 294 3.83 -19.06 -24.34
N GLY A 295 4.79 -18.25 -24.80
CA GLY A 295 6.19 -18.63 -25.04
C GLY A 295 7.05 -18.64 -23.77
N LYS A 296 6.41 -18.87 -22.61
CA LYS A 296 7.11 -18.94 -21.32
C LYS A 296 7.81 -20.27 -21.22
N GLN A 297 9.11 -20.28 -21.46
CA GLN A 297 9.92 -21.30 -20.83
C GLN A 297 10.02 -20.98 -19.34
N SER A 298 9.29 -21.75 -18.51
CA SER A 298 9.28 -21.52 -17.06
C SER A 298 10.69 -21.71 -16.49
N HIS A 299 11.06 -20.96 -15.44
CA HIS A 299 12.39 -21.11 -14.81
C HIS A 299 12.68 -22.57 -14.41
N ILE A 300 11.65 -23.28 -13.94
CA ILE A 300 11.76 -24.69 -13.58
C ILE A 300 11.99 -25.59 -14.81
N ALA A 301 11.43 -25.26 -15.97
CA ALA A 301 11.75 -25.94 -17.22
C ALA A 301 13.22 -25.76 -17.59
N LEU A 302 13.75 -24.54 -17.42
CA LEU A 302 15.16 -24.26 -17.70
C LEU A 302 16.10 -25.01 -16.75
N GLN A 303 15.76 -25.07 -15.46
CA GLN A 303 16.50 -25.88 -14.48
C GLN A 303 16.51 -27.34 -14.91
N TRP A 304 15.36 -27.89 -15.30
CA TRP A 304 15.30 -29.24 -15.81
C TRP A 304 16.21 -29.45 -17.02
N LEU A 305 16.24 -28.51 -17.96
CA LEU A 305 17.14 -28.59 -19.11
C LEU A 305 18.62 -28.47 -18.75
N ASP A 306 19.00 -27.68 -17.74
CA ASP A 306 20.38 -27.64 -17.25
C ASP A 306 20.80 -28.99 -16.67
N PHE A 307 19.90 -29.64 -15.93
CA PHE A 307 20.14 -30.97 -15.39
C PHE A 307 20.22 -32.03 -16.49
N GLU A 308 19.35 -31.96 -17.51
CA GLU A 308 19.42 -32.88 -18.67
C GLU A 308 20.69 -32.65 -19.50
N ALA A 309 21.10 -31.40 -19.72
CA ALA A 309 22.34 -31.05 -20.40
C ALA A 309 23.56 -31.64 -19.67
N HIS A 310 23.57 -31.57 -18.33
CA HIS A 310 24.59 -32.20 -17.51
C HIS A 310 24.62 -33.72 -17.67
N LYS A 311 23.46 -34.40 -17.69
CA LYS A 311 23.38 -35.85 -17.90
C LYS A 311 23.96 -36.30 -19.23
N ILE A 312 23.72 -35.55 -20.30
CA ILE A 312 24.17 -35.92 -21.65
C ILE A 312 25.57 -35.38 -21.99
N GLY A 313 26.15 -34.52 -21.15
CA GLY A 313 27.45 -33.89 -21.40
C GLY A 313 27.47 -32.98 -22.63
N GLN A 314 26.31 -32.48 -23.07
CA GLN A 314 26.16 -31.61 -24.24
C GLN A 314 25.26 -30.42 -23.94
N VAL A 315 25.51 -29.29 -24.61
CA VAL A 315 24.68 -28.10 -24.51
C VAL A 315 23.36 -28.34 -25.25
N ILE A 316 22.25 -28.25 -24.52
CA ILE A 316 20.91 -28.27 -25.11
C ILE A 316 20.59 -26.86 -25.63
N LYS A 317 20.17 -26.75 -26.89
CA LYS A 317 19.70 -25.49 -27.46
C LYS A 317 18.39 -25.09 -26.80
N THR A 318 18.37 -23.92 -26.17
CA THR A 318 17.19 -23.33 -25.49
C THR A 318 16.95 -21.91 -25.99
N ILE A 319 15.86 -21.26 -25.54
CA ILE A 319 15.58 -19.86 -25.88
C ILE A 319 16.74 -18.90 -25.54
N TYR A 320 17.57 -19.26 -24.53
CA TYR A 320 18.69 -18.44 -24.04
C TYR A 320 20.04 -18.75 -24.68
N THR A 321 20.22 -19.88 -25.37
CA THR A 321 21.53 -20.27 -25.93
C THR A 321 21.62 -20.01 -27.44
N ASP A 322 20.55 -20.28 -28.20
CA ASP A 322 20.57 -20.22 -29.68
C ASP A 322 19.28 -19.66 -30.29
N ARG A 323 18.48 -18.91 -29.50
CA ARG A 323 17.09 -18.52 -29.79
C ARG A 323 16.14 -19.74 -29.85
N GLU A 324 14.84 -19.48 -29.76
CA GLU A 324 13.81 -20.52 -29.68
C GLU A 324 13.79 -21.37 -30.96
N VAL A 325 14.21 -22.64 -30.87
CA VAL A 325 14.28 -23.55 -32.02
C VAL A 325 12.85 -23.89 -32.47
N SER A 326 12.53 -23.57 -33.72
CA SER A 326 11.26 -23.97 -34.33
C SER A 326 11.44 -25.26 -35.10
N VAL A 327 10.78 -26.33 -34.64
CA VAL A 327 10.71 -27.62 -35.32
C VAL A 327 9.31 -27.77 -35.89
N MET A 328 9.21 -27.95 -37.21
CA MET A 328 7.91 -28.12 -37.91
C MET A 328 6.91 -26.98 -37.64
N GLY A 329 7.41 -25.74 -37.54
CA GLY A 329 6.58 -24.55 -37.27
C GLY A 329 6.11 -24.42 -35.82
N ARG A 330 6.65 -25.21 -34.90
CA ARG A 330 6.37 -25.15 -33.46
C ARG A 330 7.65 -24.95 -32.67
N HIS A 331 7.58 -24.09 -31.65
CA HIS A 331 8.67 -23.90 -30.71
C HIS A 331 8.76 -25.08 -29.73
N VAL A 332 9.99 -25.46 -29.37
CA VAL A 332 10.28 -26.54 -28.41
C VAL A 332 11.11 -25.99 -27.25
N ASP A 333 11.00 -26.61 -26.06
CA ASP A 333 11.74 -26.17 -24.87
C ASP A 333 13.25 -26.38 -25.01
N GLY A 334 13.67 -27.53 -25.55
CA GLY A 334 15.07 -27.85 -25.78
C GLY A 334 15.29 -28.70 -27.03
N TYR A 335 16.44 -28.52 -27.67
CA TYR A 335 16.82 -29.28 -28.87
C TYR A 335 18.31 -29.63 -28.88
N VAL A 336 18.65 -30.84 -29.28
CA VAL A 336 20.05 -31.28 -29.46
C VAL A 336 20.14 -32.31 -30.59
N GLU A 337 21.28 -32.34 -31.28
CA GLU A 337 21.58 -33.31 -32.34
C GLU A 337 22.81 -34.13 -31.94
N PHE A 338 22.66 -35.45 -31.85
CA PHE A 338 23.78 -36.37 -31.61
C PHE A 338 24.27 -36.93 -32.93
N GLN A 339 25.57 -36.83 -33.20
CA GLN A 339 26.23 -37.54 -34.29
C GLN A 339 26.71 -38.90 -33.79
N HIS A 340 26.26 -39.97 -34.42
CA HIS A 340 26.71 -41.33 -34.11
C HIS A 340 27.89 -41.75 -35.03
N ASP A 341 28.70 -42.69 -34.54
CA ASP A 341 29.92 -43.16 -35.21
C ASP A 341 29.67 -43.85 -36.57
N ASP A 342 28.44 -44.29 -36.85
CA ASP A 342 28.01 -44.89 -38.12
C ASP A 342 27.45 -43.85 -39.13
N GLY A 343 27.49 -42.56 -38.78
CA GLY A 343 27.05 -41.45 -39.62
C GLY A 343 25.58 -41.05 -39.51
N HIS A 344 24.78 -41.66 -38.62
CA HIS A 344 23.40 -41.21 -38.38
C HIS A 344 23.33 -40.05 -37.36
N THR A 345 22.39 -39.12 -37.58
CA THR A 345 22.12 -38.02 -36.66
C THR A 345 20.82 -38.26 -35.90
N ILE A 346 20.88 -38.36 -34.58
CA ILE A 346 19.69 -38.42 -33.72
C ILE A 346 19.29 -37.00 -33.36
N LYS A 347 18.06 -36.62 -33.71
CA LYS A 347 17.48 -35.32 -33.36
C LYS A 347 16.59 -35.48 -32.13
N ARG A 348 17.01 -34.91 -31.01
CA ARG A 348 16.29 -35.01 -29.74
C ARG A 348 15.63 -33.69 -29.36
N ILE A 349 14.35 -33.78 -29.00
CA ILE A 349 13.52 -32.68 -28.50
C ILE A 349 13.26 -32.90 -27.02
N TYR A 350 13.36 -31.83 -26.23
CA TYR A 350 12.92 -31.80 -24.84
C TYR A 350 11.64 -30.98 -24.73
N GLN A 351 10.63 -31.50 -24.03
CA GLN A 351 9.38 -30.81 -23.73
C GLN A 351 9.07 -30.81 -22.25
N PHE A 352 8.83 -29.62 -21.70
CA PHE A 352 8.48 -29.44 -20.31
C PHE A 352 7.01 -29.06 -20.15
N HIS A 353 6.26 -29.93 -19.49
CA HIS A 353 4.82 -29.80 -19.35
C HIS A 353 4.46 -29.13 -18.02
N GLY A 354 4.37 -27.80 -18.05
CA GLY A 354 3.78 -27.00 -16.96
C GLY A 354 2.37 -27.49 -16.59
N CYS A 355 2.13 -27.78 -15.31
CA CYS A 355 0.94 -28.53 -14.90
C CYS A 355 -0.38 -27.83 -15.23
N TYR A 356 -0.45 -26.51 -14.98
CA TYR A 356 -1.64 -25.71 -15.30
C TYR A 356 -1.81 -25.56 -16.83
N TRP A 357 -0.74 -25.17 -17.52
CA TRP A 357 -0.75 -24.82 -18.94
C TRP A 357 -1.02 -26.02 -19.85
N HIS A 358 -0.55 -27.21 -19.49
CA HIS A 358 -0.73 -28.45 -20.25
C HIS A 358 -1.80 -29.39 -19.64
N GLN A 359 -2.53 -28.92 -18.61
CA GLN A 359 -3.62 -29.67 -17.97
C GLN A 359 -3.16 -31.06 -17.50
N CYS A 360 -2.21 -31.07 -16.56
CA CYS A 360 -1.65 -32.30 -15.99
C CYS A 360 -2.75 -33.26 -15.52
N PRO A 361 -2.76 -34.53 -15.92
CA PRO A 361 -3.85 -35.45 -15.58
C PRO A 361 -3.97 -35.75 -14.09
N ILE A 362 -2.89 -35.54 -13.32
CA ILE A 362 -2.84 -35.72 -11.86
C ILE A 362 -3.42 -34.51 -11.14
N HIS A 363 -3.02 -33.30 -11.55
CA HIS A 363 -3.33 -32.07 -10.81
C HIS A 363 -4.51 -31.29 -11.41
N PHE A 364 -4.79 -31.43 -12.70
CA PHE A 364 -5.82 -30.72 -13.45
C PHE A 364 -6.59 -31.70 -14.36
N PRO A 365 -7.28 -32.72 -13.81
CA PRO A 365 -8.03 -33.69 -14.63
C PRO A 365 -9.12 -32.97 -15.44
N ALA A 366 -9.39 -33.45 -16.65
CA ALA A 366 -10.42 -32.87 -17.53
C ALA A 366 -11.81 -33.01 -16.90
N THR A 367 -12.63 -31.96 -17.02
CA THR A 367 -14.01 -31.94 -16.49
C THR A 367 -15.03 -31.68 -17.61
N GLU A 368 -16.27 -32.12 -17.41
CA GLU A 368 -17.37 -31.82 -18.35
C GLU A 368 -17.57 -30.29 -18.43
N GLY A 369 -17.16 -29.69 -19.56
CA GLY A 369 -17.27 -28.25 -19.80
C GLY A 369 -15.97 -27.55 -20.23
N ASP A 370 -14.82 -28.24 -20.23
CA ASP A 370 -13.58 -27.68 -20.76
C ASP A 370 -13.67 -27.44 -22.28
N SER A 371 -13.59 -26.17 -22.70
CA SER A 371 -13.72 -25.76 -24.11
C SER A 371 -12.50 -26.12 -24.97
N GLU A 372 -11.33 -26.34 -24.35
CA GLU A 372 -10.09 -26.82 -24.97
C GLU A 372 -9.47 -27.91 -24.08
N ASN A 373 -9.27 -29.12 -24.62
CA ASN A 373 -8.51 -30.15 -23.92
C ASN A 373 -7.01 -29.95 -24.18
N ARG A 374 -6.36 -29.18 -23.30
CA ARG A 374 -4.94 -28.82 -23.45
C ARG A 374 -4.03 -30.03 -23.38
N TYR A 375 -4.37 -31.01 -22.54
CA TYR A 375 -3.65 -32.27 -22.41
C TYR A 375 -3.61 -33.07 -23.72
N VAL A 376 -4.77 -33.25 -24.37
CA VAL A 376 -4.84 -33.95 -25.67
C VAL A 376 -4.04 -33.23 -26.74
N ASN A 377 -4.05 -31.89 -26.74
CA ASN A 377 -3.23 -31.13 -27.68
C ASN A 377 -1.73 -31.33 -27.43
N THR A 378 -1.30 -31.36 -26.16
CA THR A 378 0.08 -31.69 -25.79
C THR A 378 0.48 -33.06 -26.29
N GLN A 379 -0.34 -34.08 -26.06
CA GLN A 379 -0.06 -35.45 -26.54
C GLN A 379 0.06 -35.53 -28.06
N LYS A 380 -0.86 -34.88 -28.80
CA LYS A 380 -0.81 -34.82 -30.28
C LYS A 380 0.47 -34.16 -30.80
N ILE A 381 0.97 -33.13 -30.12
CA ILE A 381 2.21 -32.45 -30.51
C ILE A 381 3.40 -33.38 -30.29
N THR A 382 3.47 -34.06 -29.16
CA THR A 382 4.51 -35.05 -28.86
C THR A 382 4.50 -36.21 -29.86
N GLU A 383 3.33 -36.79 -30.15
CA GLU A 383 3.17 -37.88 -31.12
C GLU A 383 3.64 -37.45 -32.51
N MET A 384 3.23 -36.27 -32.96
CA MET A 384 3.66 -35.71 -34.24
C MET A 384 5.18 -35.61 -34.36
N PHE A 385 5.89 -35.16 -33.31
CA PHE A 385 7.35 -35.13 -33.33
C PHE A 385 7.96 -36.54 -33.39
N ARG A 386 7.43 -37.49 -32.62
CA ARG A 386 7.91 -38.89 -32.65
C ARG A 386 7.68 -39.55 -34.01
N GLU A 387 6.52 -39.35 -34.62
CA GLU A 387 6.18 -39.86 -35.96
C GLU A 387 7.08 -39.29 -37.06
N ASN A 388 7.64 -38.09 -36.85
CA ASN A 388 8.58 -37.45 -37.76
C ASN A 388 10.05 -37.73 -37.43
N GLY A 389 10.32 -38.78 -36.64
CA GLY A 389 11.66 -39.31 -36.38
C GLY A 389 12.47 -38.57 -35.32
N PHE A 390 11.83 -37.73 -34.49
CA PHE A 390 12.49 -37.09 -33.36
C PHE A 390 12.39 -37.95 -32.10
N GLU A 391 13.47 -38.01 -31.33
CA GLU A 391 13.43 -38.55 -29.97
C GLU A 391 12.89 -37.47 -29.02
N VAL A 392 11.74 -37.70 -28.39
CA VAL A 392 11.10 -36.69 -27.53
C VAL A 392 11.18 -37.10 -26.06
N ILE A 393 11.94 -36.34 -25.27
CA ILE A 393 12.04 -36.45 -23.81
C ILE A 393 11.06 -35.46 -23.19
N GLU A 394 10.17 -35.98 -22.34
CA GLU A 394 9.11 -35.19 -21.71
C GLU A 394 9.30 -35.15 -20.20
N LYS A 395 8.98 -34.03 -19.57
CA LYS A 395 8.96 -33.90 -18.12
C LYS A 395 7.77 -33.08 -17.65
N TRP A 396 6.97 -33.63 -16.74
CA TRP A 396 5.92 -32.86 -16.07
C TRP A 396 6.50 -32.02 -14.93
N GLU A 397 5.98 -30.81 -14.78
CA GLU A 397 6.42 -29.88 -13.74
C GLU A 397 6.32 -30.48 -12.34
N CYS A 398 5.23 -31.19 -12.03
CA CYS A 398 5.06 -31.86 -10.75
C CYS A 398 6.06 -32.99 -10.49
N ASP A 399 6.48 -33.69 -11.54
CA ASP A 399 7.47 -34.76 -11.42
C ASP A 399 8.84 -34.17 -11.14
N PHE A 400 9.22 -33.11 -11.85
CA PHE A 400 10.50 -32.45 -11.62
C PHE A 400 10.54 -31.72 -10.25
N LYS A 401 9.43 -31.08 -9.83
CA LYS A 401 9.31 -30.53 -8.47
C LYS A 401 9.54 -31.60 -7.40
N ARG A 402 9.00 -32.80 -7.61
CA ARG A 402 9.24 -33.93 -6.71
C ARG A 402 10.71 -34.34 -6.74
N GLU A 403 11.31 -34.52 -7.92
CA GLU A 403 12.73 -34.86 -8.09
C GLU A 403 13.67 -33.85 -7.40
N LEU A 404 13.45 -32.54 -7.56
CA LEU A 404 14.19 -31.48 -6.85
C LEU A 404 14.20 -31.66 -5.32
N THR A 405 13.18 -32.33 -4.76
CA THR A 405 13.06 -32.55 -3.31
C THR A 405 13.42 -33.96 -2.87
N SER A 406 13.26 -34.98 -3.73
CA SER A 406 13.36 -36.38 -3.34
C SER A 406 14.47 -37.16 -4.04
N ASP A 407 14.94 -36.71 -5.21
CA ASP A 407 15.96 -37.40 -6.00
C ASP A 407 17.38 -36.95 -5.58
N PRO A 408 18.24 -37.85 -5.06
CA PRO A 408 19.58 -37.47 -4.61
C PRO A 408 20.47 -36.87 -5.70
N ALA A 409 20.38 -37.34 -6.95
CA ALA A 409 21.22 -36.87 -8.04
C ALA A 409 20.83 -35.45 -8.48
N THR A 410 19.53 -35.18 -8.59
CA THR A 410 19.00 -33.85 -8.90
C THR A 410 19.37 -32.84 -7.81
N LYS A 411 19.25 -33.23 -6.54
CA LYS A 411 19.63 -32.38 -5.39
C LYS A 411 21.11 -32.04 -5.40
N ASP A 412 21.97 -33.05 -5.47
CA ASP A 412 23.42 -32.87 -5.47
C ASP A 412 23.90 -32.00 -6.64
N PHE A 413 23.25 -32.13 -7.81
CA PHE A 413 23.54 -31.26 -8.96
C PHE A 413 23.29 -29.80 -8.65
N PHE A 414 22.11 -29.41 -8.15
CA PHE A 414 21.78 -28.01 -7.88
C PHE A 414 22.45 -27.45 -6.61
N ASP A 415 22.81 -28.31 -5.66
CA ASP A 415 23.61 -27.91 -4.50
C ASP A 415 25.04 -27.52 -4.92
N ARG A 416 25.63 -28.23 -5.90
CA ARG A 416 26.98 -27.95 -6.43
C ARG A 416 26.99 -26.94 -7.58
N HIS A 417 25.90 -26.85 -8.33
CA HIS A 417 25.72 -25.97 -9.49
C HIS A 417 24.43 -25.15 -9.33
N PRO A 418 24.42 -24.12 -8.46
CA PRO A 418 23.29 -23.22 -8.35
C PRO A 418 22.94 -22.64 -9.72
N THR A 419 21.65 -22.61 -10.05
CA THR A 419 21.17 -22.13 -11.35
C THR A 419 21.64 -20.70 -11.61
N VAL A 420 22.41 -20.49 -12.68
CA VAL A 420 22.87 -19.16 -13.13
C VAL A 420 21.85 -18.44 -14.02
N ARG A 421 20.76 -19.12 -14.39
CA ARG A 421 19.74 -18.57 -15.28
C ARG A 421 18.91 -17.49 -14.57
N VAL A 422 18.82 -16.33 -15.21
CA VAL A 422 18.05 -15.20 -14.72
C VAL A 422 16.60 -15.33 -15.17
N THR A 423 15.65 -15.19 -14.23
CA THR A 423 14.22 -15.20 -14.56
C THR A 423 13.88 -14.08 -15.55
N PRO A 424 12.81 -14.19 -16.35
CA PRO A 424 12.32 -13.07 -17.14
C PRO A 424 12.00 -11.83 -16.29
N LEU A 425 11.93 -10.67 -16.93
CA LEU A 425 11.54 -9.41 -16.33
C LEU A 425 10.10 -9.50 -15.80
N HIS A 426 9.95 -9.18 -14.52
CA HIS A 426 8.64 -9.07 -13.89
C HIS A 426 8.38 -7.62 -13.46
N LEU A 427 7.40 -6.97 -14.10
CA LEU A 427 7.13 -5.53 -13.95
C LEU A 427 6.92 -5.07 -12.51
N ARG A 428 6.42 -5.94 -11.63
CA ARG A 428 6.17 -5.59 -10.23
C ARG A 428 7.46 -5.41 -9.43
N ASP A 429 8.57 -5.95 -9.90
CA ASP A 429 9.85 -5.87 -9.21
C ASP A 429 10.34 -4.42 -9.20
N ALA A 430 10.18 -3.72 -10.34
CA ALA A 430 10.43 -2.29 -10.51
C ALA A 430 9.53 -1.38 -9.65
N LEU A 431 8.36 -1.86 -9.21
CA LEU A 431 7.47 -1.09 -8.34
C LEU A 431 7.98 -1.08 -6.90
N CYS A 432 8.68 -0.02 -6.52
CA CYS A 432 9.18 0.23 -5.16
C CYS A 432 8.40 1.37 -4.48
N GLY A 433 8.37 1.39 -3.14
CA GLY A 433 7.78 2.51 -2.39
C GLY A 433 8.68 3.76 -2.33
N GLY A 434 8.31 4.72 -1.49
CA GLY A 434 9.19 5.85 -1.14
C GLY A 434 10.43 5.43 -0.35
N ARG A 435 11.47 6.26 -0.39
CA ARG A 435 12.71 6.07 0.36
C ARG A 435 12.52 6.56 1.80
N THR A 436 12.67 5.65 2.77
CA THR A 436 12.66 6.00 4.20
C THR A 436 13.89 5.41 4.87
N SER A 437 14.71 6.26 5.49
CA SER A 437 15.92 5.84 6.21
C SER A 437 16.31 6.83 7.29
N ALA A 438 16.79 6.31 8.43
CA ALA A 438 17.59 7.08 9.38
C ALA A 438 19.05 6.99 8.94
N LEU A 439 19.61 8.13 8.52
CA LEU A 439 20.99 8.26 8.03
C LEU A 439 21.95 8.53 9.19
N LYS A 440 21.47 9.22 10.21
CA LYS A 440 22.15 9.44 11.49
C LYS A 440 21.21 9.07 12.65
N TRP A 441 21.75 8.39 13.67
CA TRP A 441 21.04 7.93 14.86
C TRP A 441 20.83 9.05 15.88
N TYR A 442 21.82 9.93 16.04
CA TYR A 442 21.77 11.03 17.00
C TYR A 442 22.58 12.21 16.49
N HIS A 443 22.09 13.43 16.70
CA HIS A 443 22.86 14.64 16.46
C HIS A 443 22.33 15.78 17.33
N LYS A 444 23.25 16.57 17.89
CA LYS A 444 22.97 17.81 18.61
C LYS A 444 23.65 18.95 17.88
N ALA A 445 22.89 19.98 17.55
CA ALA A 445 23.40 21.13 16.82
C ALA A 445 24.44 21.90 17.66
N ASP A 446 25.59 22.20 17.07
CA ASP A 446 26.61 23.11 17.62
C ASP A 446 26.21 24.57 17.40
N LEU A 447 25.39 25.09 18.33
CA LEU A 447 24.84 26.45 18.24
C LEU A 447 25.92 27.53 18.31
N ASP A 448 27.04 27.27 18.98
CA ASP A 448 28.17 28.20 19.10
C ASP A 448 28.84 28.42 17.74
N LYS A 449 28.80 27.41 16.86
CA LYS A 449 29.24 27.50 15.47
C LYS A 449 28.12 27.88 14.49
N GLY A 450 26.95 28.25 14.99
CA GLY A 450 25.79 28.61 14.18
C GLY A 450 25.11 27.43 13.48
N GLU A 451 25.40 26.19 13.89
CA GLU A 451 24.76 25.00 13.35
C GLU A 451 23.29 24.93 13.78
N LYS A 452 22.41 24.53 12.86
CA LYS A 452 20.98 24.30 13.11
C LYS A 452 20.56 23.01 12.42
N ILE A 453 19.48 22.39 12.88
CA ILE A 453 18.86 21.29 12.14
C ILE A 453 17.56 21.79 11.52
N LYS A 454 17.39 21.56 10.23
CA LYS A 454 16.20 21.91 9.45
C LYS A 454 15.47 20.64 9.04
N MET A 455 14.15 20.72 8.89
CA MET A 455 13.33 19.64 8.36
C MET A 455 12.40 20.20 7.30
N VAL A 456 12.57 19.72 6.07
CA VAL A 456 11.89 20.21 4.89
C VAL A 456 11.02 19.12 4.27
N ASP A 457 9.89 19.50 3.70
CA ASP A 457 8.88 18.60 3.13
C ASP A 457 8.46 19.05 1.72
N VAL A 458 8.37 18.12 0.77
CA VAL A 458 7.99 18.44 -0.62
C VAL A 458 6.49 18.71 -0.71
N ILE A 459 6.12 19.86 -1.28
CA ILE A 459 4.72 20.20 -1.56
C ILE A 459 4.17 19.20 -2.58
N SER A 460 3.41 18.21 -2.10
CA SER A 460 2.68 17.23 -2.91
C SER A 460 3.56 16.44 -3.89
N GLU A 461 4.54 15.69 -3.38
CA GLU A 461 5.53 14.92 -4.15
C GLU A 461 4.93 14.06 -5.28
N TYR A 462 4.05 13.09 -4.98
CA TYR A 462 3.49 12.24 -6.04
C TYR A 462 2.59 12.98 -7.04
N PRO A 463 1.73 13.94 -6.62
CA PRO A 463 1.08 14.83 -7.57
C PRO A 463 2.08 15.59 -8.47
N ASN A 464 3.19 16.09 -7.94
CA ASN A 464 4.26 16.69 -8.73
C ASN A 464 4.85 15.70 -9.74
N ALA A 465 5.20 14.49 -9.31
CA ALA A 465 5.71 13.43 -10.18
C ALA A 465 4.72 13.08 -11.30
N ASN A 466 3.43 13.01 -11.00
CA ASN A 466 2.39 12.72 -11.99
C ASN A 466 2.10 13.88 -12.95
N LEU A 467 2.42 15.11 -12.55
CA LEU A 467 2.29 16.29 -13.39
C LEU A 467 3.51 16.45 -14.32
N ARG A 468 4.71 16.51 -13.74
CA ARG A 468 5.95 16.89 -14.44
C ARG A 468 6.74 15.70 -14.96
N GLY A 469 6.37 14.49 -14.54
CA GLY A 469 7.03 13.26 -14.91
C GLY A 469 6.94 12.93 -16.40
N GLU A 470 8.00 12.34 -16.91
CA GLU A 470 8.06 11.73 -18.22
C GLU A 470 7.67 10.25 -18.11
N PHE A 471 6.56 9.86 -18.73
CA PHE A 471 5.98 8.52 -18.60
C PHE A 471 5.97 7.75 -19.92
N PRO A 472 6.31 6.45 -19.94
CA PRO A 472 6.16 5.60 -21.11
C PRO A 472 4.68 5.38 -21.46
N TYR A 473 4.37 5.31 -22.75
CA TYR A 473 3.01 5.06 -23.25
C TYR A 473 2.94 3.82 -24.15
N GLY A 474 1.74 3.23 -24.27
CA GLY A 474 1.47 2.09 -25.12
C GLY A 474 1.92 0.75 -24.53
N HIS A 475 2.30 -0.18 -25.40
CA HIS A 475 2.83 -1.50 -25.06
C HIS A 475 4.32 -1.55 -25.46
N PRO A 476 5.19 -2.19 -24.66
CA PRO A 476 6.61 -2.31 -24.97
C PRO A 476 6.88 -3.34 -26.07
N GLN A 477 7.96 -3.11 -26.81
CA GLN A 477 8.73 -4.13 -27.49
C GLN A 477 9.74 -4.72 -26.50
N ILE A 478 9.87 -6.06 -26.50
CA ILE A 478 10.80 -6.77 -25.62
C ILE A 478 12.09 -7.04 -26.38
N PHE A 479 13.22 -6.72 -25.77
CA PHE A 479 14.54 -7.12 -26.26
C PHE A 479 15.20 -8.01 -25.20
N LEU A 480 15.76 -9.12 -25.65
CA LEU A 480 16.50 -10.07 -24.81
C LEU A 480 18.01 -9.84 -24.93
N GLU A 481 18.77 -10.38 -23.99
CA GLU A 481 20.23 -10.41 -24.03
C GLU A 481 20.75 -10.87 -25.41
N GLY A 482 21.65 -10.09 -26.00
CA GLY A 482 22.24 -10.38 -27.32
C GLY A 482 21.36 -10.04 -28.54
N ASP A 483 20.18 -9.43 -28.37
CA ASP A 483 19.39 -8.95 -29.50
C ASP A 483 20.14 -7.82 -30.25
N PRO A 484 20.50 -8.00 -31.54
CA PRO A 484 21.25 -7.01 -32.31
C PRO A 484 20.44 -5.73 -32.58
N ASN A 485 19.11 -5.77 -32.44
CA ASN A 485 18.23 -4.62 -32.62
C ASN A 485 17.91 -3.91 -31.30
N MET A 486 18.48 -4.35 -30.17
CA MET A 486 18.29 -3.67 -28.89
C MET A 486 18.79 -2.23 -29.00
N PRO A 487 17.97 -1.22 -28.64
CA PRO A 487 18.40 0.17 -28.68
C PRO A 487 19.56 0.40 -27.70
N PRO A 488 20.44 1.38 -27.97
CA PRO A 488 21.51 1.73 -27.03
C PRO A 488 20.94 2.32 -25.73
N PHE A 489 21.73 2.23 -24.65
CA PHE A 489 21.37 2.64 -23.29
C PHE A 489 20.69 4.02 -23.21
N ASP A 490 21.22 5.01 -23.93
CA ASP A 490 20.71 6.38 -23.88
C ASP A 490 19.29 6.53 -24.43
N GLN A 491 18.86 5.60 -25.30
CA GLN A 491 17.53 5.59 -25.92
C GLN A 491 16.49 4.77 -25.12
N TRP A 492 16.89 4.11 -24.04
CA TRP A 492 15.95 3.36 -23.21
C TRP A 492 14.94 4.28 -22.52
N ASN A 493 13.70 3.81 -22.40
CA ASN A 493 12.59 4.60 -21.86
C ASN A 493 11.56 3.84 -21.00
N GLY A 494 11.79 2.54 -20.72
CA GLY A 494 10.87 1.72 -19.94
C GLY A 494 11.49 1.14 -18.67
N VAL A 495 11.58 -0.18 -18.62
CA VAL A 495 12.17 -0.92 -17.47
C VAL A 495 13.16 -1.97 -17.96
N ILE A 496 14.20 -2.18 -17.16
CA ILE A 496 15.36 -2.99 -17.53
C ILE A 496 15.64 -3.99 -16.42
N LYS A 497 15.84 -5.25 -16.78
CA LYS A 497 16.43 -6.26 -15.91
C LYS A 497 17.90 -6.42 -16.25
N CYS A 498 18.77 -6.09 -15.31
CA CYS A 498 20.22 -6.09 -15.54
C CYS A 498 20.98 -6.43 -14.24
N ILE A 499 22.26 -6.73 -14.39
CA ILE A 499 23.21 -6.83 -13.28
C ILE A 499 23.97 -5.53 -13.18
N VAL A 500 24.04 -4.97 -11.98
CA VAL A 500 24.79 -3.75 -11.71
C VAL A 500 25.85 -4.01 -10.64
N LEU A 501 27.03 -3.43 -10.84
CA LEU A 501 28.07 -3.30 -9.83
C LEU A 501 28.04 -1.86 -9.27
N PRO A 502 27.66 -1.67 -8.00
CA PRO A 502 27.66 -0.35 -7.39
C PRO A 502 29.08 0.21 -7.17
N PRO A 503 29.24 1.55 -7.09
CA PRO A 503 30.48 2.16 -6.61
C PRO A 503 30.71 1.82 -5.13
N ARG A 504 31.95 2.04 -4.64
CA ARG A 504 32.33 1.76 -3.25
C ARG A 504 32.05 2.93 -2.30
N GLU A 505 32.14 4.15 -2.81
CA GLU A 505 32.13 5.40 -2.03
C GLU A 505 30.93 6.28 -2.40
N LEU A 506 29.71 5.76 -2.21
CA LEU A 506 28.48 6.54 -2.44
C LEU A 506 27.61 6.57 -1.18
N TYR A 507 27.66 7.68 -0.45
CA TYR A 507 26.97 7.80 0.85
C TYR A 507 25.43 7.73 0.73
N ILE A 508 24.89 8.21 -0.39
CA ILE A 508 23.47 8.15 -0.77
C ILE A 508 23.33 7.24 -2.01
N PRO A 509 23.11 5.93 -1.87
CA PRO A 509 22.93 5.04 -3.02
C PRO A 509 21.58 5.27 -3.72
N ILE A 510 21.49 4.87 -4.97
CA ILE A 510 20.36 5.24 -5.88
C ILE A 510 19.43 4.06 -6.10
N LEU A 511 19.99 2.91 -6.46
CA LEU A 511 19.17 1.78 -6.90
C LEU A 511 18.49 1.10 -5.70
N PRO A 512 17.15 0.95 -5.74
CA PRO A 512 16.43 0.19 -4.74
C PRO A 512 16.71 -1.32 -4.90
N LEU A 513 16.81 -2.01 -3.77
CA LEU A 513 16.83 -3.47 -3.70
C LEU A 513 15.87 -3.95 -2.60
N LYS A 514 14.99 -4.89 -2.94
CA LYS A 514 14.11 -5.56 -1.96
C LYS A 514 14.79 -6.80 -1.42
N THR A 515 15.31 -6.73 -0.20
CA THR A 515 15.93 -7.88 0.48
C THR A 515 15.54 -7.92 1.95
N GLN A 516 15.58 -9.10 2.57
CA GLN A 516 15.12 -9.34 3.95
C GLN A 516 13.72 -8.76 4.28
N GLY A 517 12.80 -8.79 3.31
CA GLY A 517 11.46 -8.23 3.43
C GLY A 517 11.39 -6.69 3.51
N ARG A 518 12.45 -5.98 3.10
CA ARG A 518 12.59 -4.52 3.23
C ARG A 518 13.12 -3.90 1.93
N LEU A 519 12.71 -2.66 1.68
CA LEU A 519 13.32 -1.83 0.64
C LEU A 519 14.57 -1.14 1.20
N MET A 520 15.72 -1.46 0.62
CA MET A 520 17.04 -0.91 0.96
C MET A 520 17.68 -0.25 -0.27
N PHE A 521 18.75 0.50 -0.04
CA PHE A 521 19.57 1.13 -1.07
C PHE A 521 21.05 0.79 -0.77
N PRO A 522 21.50 -0.45 -1.07
CA PRO A 522 22.84 -0.91 -0.73
C PRO A 522 23.86 -0.68 -1.87
N LEU A 523 25.14 -0.84 -1.53
CA LEU A 523 26.30 -0.89 -2.44
C LEU A 523 26.94 -2.29 -2.52
N CYS A 524 26.40 -3.25 -1.78
CA CYS A 524 26.80 -4.66 -1.80
C CYS A 524 25.57 -5.54 -1.53
N ARG A 525 25.29 -6.47 -2.45
CA ARG A 525 24.25 -7.50 -2.30
C ARG A 525 24.41 -8.29 -1.02
N THR A 526 25.57 -8.94 -0.85
CA THR A 526 25.83 -9.85 0.28
C THR A 526 25.72 -9.13 1.63
N CYS A 527 26.24 -7.90 1.75
CA CYS A 527 26.07 -7.12 2.97
C CYS A 527 24.60 -6.84 3.31
N ALA A 528 23.78 -6.52 2.31
CA ALA A 528 22.37 -6.24 2.53
C ALA A 528 21.55 -7.50 2.86
N GLU A 529 21.91 -8.64 2.25
CA GLU A 529 21.27 -9.95 2.50
C GLU A 529 21.65 -10.56 3.83
N GLN A 530 22.88 -10.37 4.29
CA GLN A 530 23.37 -10.88 5.58
C GLN A 530 23.20 -9.88 6.73
N GLY A 531 22.98 -8.60 6.42
CA GLY A 531 22.90 -7.53 7.43
C GLY A 531 24.23 -7.26 8.13
N CYS A 532 25.34 -7.27 7.38
CA CYS A 532 26.69 -7.13 7.94
C CYS A 532 26.87 -5.83 8.74
N SER A 533 27.47 -5.94 9.93
CA SER A 533 27.91 -4.80 10.76
C SER A 533 29.30 -4.31 10.41
N GLU A 534 30.14 -5.19 9.88
CA GLU A 534 31.56 -4.91 9.60
C GLU A 534 31.80 -4.24 8.26
N ILE A 535 33.02 -3.75 8.06
CA ILE A 535 33.47 -3.20 6.78
C ILE A 535 33.34 -4.29 5.71
N CYS A 536 32.83 -3.90 4.54
CA CYS A 536 32.61 -4.81 3.43
C CYS A 536 33.95 -5.28 2.85
N ARG A 537 34.22 -6.58 2.89
CA ARG A 537 35.38 -7.23 2.25
C ARG A 537 34.99 -8.13 1.08
N HIS A 538 33.75 -7.98 0.62
CA HIS A 538 33.17 -8.78 -0.45
C HIS A 538 33.77 -8.40 -1.81
N THR A 539 34.01 -9.40 -2.64
CA THR A 539 34.54 -9.24 -4.00
C THR A 539 33.52 -8.49 -4.89
N PRO A 540 33.92 -7.95 -6.05
CA PRO A 540 32.97 -7.39 -7.03
C PRO A 540 31.83 -8.37 -7.39
N GLU A 541 32.12 -9.67 -7.42
CA GLU A 541 31.15 -10.73 -7.71
C GLU A 541 30.09 -10.86 -6.61
N ASP A 542 30.50 -10.75 -5.35
CA ASP A 542 29.59 -10.76 -4.21
C ASP A 542 28.80 -9.46 -4.07
N ARG A 543 29.36 -8.34 -4.55
CA ARG A 543 28.77 -7.00 -4.42
C ARG A 543 27.67 -6.74 -5.45
N LYS A 544 27.83 -7.23 -6.68
CA LYS A 544 26.86 -6.99 -7.75
C LYS A 544 25.49 -7.59 -7.42
N PHE A 545 24.43 -6.99 -7.93
CA PHE A 545 23.08 -7.53 -7.79
C PHE A 545 22.27 -7.39 -9.07
N THR A 546 21.30 -8.29 -9.21
CA THR A 546 20.35 -8.36 -10.31
C THR A 546 18.98 -7.93 -9.82
N ASP A 547 18.36 -6.95 -10.46
CA ASP A 547 16.97 -6.57 -10.22
C ASP A 547 16.39 -5.91 -11.49
N THR A 548 15.15 -5.45 -11.41
CA THR A 548 14.46 -4.70 -12.45
C THR A 548 14.27 -3.24 -12.02
N TRP A 549 14.75 -2.29 -12.81
CA TRP A 549 14.64 -0.86 -12.52
C TRP A 549 13.95 -0.07 -13.62
N CYS A 550 13.28 1.01 -13.23
CA CYS A 550 12.85 2.05 -14.17
C CYS A 550 14.07 2.76 -14.74
N VAL A 551 14.05 3.02 -16.05
CA VAL A 551 15.20 3.62 -16.74
C VAL A 551 15.68 4.94 -16.12
N PRO A 552 14.83 5.88 -15.66
CA PRO A 552 15.32 7.12 -15.04
C PRO A 552 16.24 6.90 -13.83
N GLU A 553 15.93 5.93 -12.97
CA GLU A 553 16.77 5.56 -11.82
C GLU A 553 18.08 4.91 -12.25
N LEU A 554 18.02 4.02 -13.25
CA LEU A 554 19.21 3.36 -13.80
C LEU A 554 20.17 4.37 -14.46
N LYS A 555 19.64 5.33 -15.22
CA LYS A 555 20.43 6.41 -15.83
C LYS A 555 21.16 7.25 -14.79
N LEU A 556 20.47 7.67 -13.72
CA LEU A 556 21.12 8.40 -12.62
C LEU A 556 22.17 7.54 -11.91
N ALA A 557 21.89 6.24 -11.69
CA ALA A 557 22.84 5.33 -11.07
C ALA A 557 24.15 5.24 -11.87
N VAL A 558 24.07 5.07 -13.19
CA VAL A 558 25.26 5.04 -14.06
C VAL A 558 26.05 6.35 -13.98
N GLN A 559 25.37 7.50 -13.98
CA GLN A 559 26.01 8.82 -13.79
C GLN A 559 26.75 8.95 -12.45
N LYS A 560 26.35 8.18 -11.44
CA LYS A 560 26.92 8.18 -10.09
C LYS A 560 27.89 7.01 -9.85
N GLY A 561 28.37 6.38 -10.92
CA GLY A 561 29.45 5.39 -10.88
C GLY A 561 29.00 3.94 -10.76
N TYR A 562 27.72 3.63 -10.97
CA TYR A 562 27.30 2.24 -11.14
C TYR A 562 27.71 1.71 -12.51
N VAL A 563 28.18 0.48 -12.57
CA VAL A 563 28.55 -0.20 -13.82
C VAL A 563 27.49 -1.24 -14.16
N ILE A 564 26.91 -1.17 -15.35
CA ILE A 564 26.03 -2.22 -15.89
C ILE A 564 26.92 -3.37 -16.37
N MET A 565 26.83 -4.51 -15.70
CA MET A 565 27.66 -5.69 -15.99
C MET A 565 27.07 -6.53 -17.13
N SER A 566 25.74 -6.70 -17.14
CA SER A 566 25.00 -7.44 -18.17
C SER A 566 23.54 -6.98 -18.21
N VAL A 567 22.90 -7.13 -19.36
CA VAL A 567 21.50 -6.74 -19.60
C VAL A 567 20.75 -7.96 -20.06
N HIS A 568 19.78 -8.40 -19.26
CA HIS A 568 19.04 -9.62 -19.53
C HIS A 568 17.80 -9.35 -20.38
N GLU A 569 17.10 -8.26 -20.07
CA GLU A 569 15.82 -7.97 -20.72
C GLU A 569 15.46 -6.48 -20.63
N VAL A 570 14.97 -5.93 -21.74
CA VAL A 570 14.57 -4.53 -21.89
C VAL A 570 13.12 -4.47 -22.36
N TYR A 571 12.27 -3.79 -21.60
CA TYR A 571 10.95 -3.38 -22.08
C TYR A 571 11.05 -1.96 -22.62
N GLN A 572 11.19 -1.86 -23.94
CA GLN A 572 11.27 -0.58 -24.65
C GLN A 572 9.89 -0.15 -25.10
N TYR A 573 9.44 1.03 -24.68
CA TYR A 573 8.16 1.57 -25.10
C TYR A 573 8.29 2.41 -26.38
N PRO A 574 7.21 2.60 -27.16
CA PRO A 574 7.20 3.45 -28.35
C PRO A 574 7.76 4.85 -28.13
N GLY A 575 7.59 5.38 -26.92
CA GLY A 575 8.09 6.68 -26.51
C GLY A 575 7.58 7.03 -25.12
N THR A 576 7.81 8.28 -24.75
CA THR A 576 7.39 8.89 -23.49
C THR A 576 6.50 10.10 -23.74
N LYS A 577 5.71 10.47 -22.73
CA LYS A 577 4.92 11.71 -22.69
C LYS A 577 5.26 12.49 -21.43
N GLN A 578 5.39 13.80 -21.58
CA GLN A 578 5.62 14.75 -20.49
C GLN A 578 4.73 15.97 -20.68
N TYR A 579 4.32 16.60 -19.57
CA TYR A 579 3.56 17.84 -19.62
C TYR A 579 4.40 18.96 -20.23
N ASN A 580 3.85 19.68 -21.20
CA ASN A 580 4.50 20.83 -21.81
C ASN A 580 3.95 22.13 -21.21
N PRO A 581 4.72 22.89 -20.41
CA PRO A 581 4.23 24.12 -19.79
C PRO A 581 3.98 25.27 -20.77
N LEU A 582 4.61 25.25 -21.96
CA LEU A 582 4.45 26.30 -22.97
C LEU A 582 3.14 26.13 -23.75
N THR A 583 2.84 24.90 -24.17
CA THR A 583 1.60 24.59 -24.92
C THR A 583 0.44 24.19 -24.00
N GLN A 584 0.73 23.92 -22.73
CA GLN A 584 -0.17 23.30 -21.75
C GLN A 584 -0.72 21.94 -22.19
N GLU A 585 -0.03 21.25 -23.09
CA GLU A 585 -0.40 19.91 -23.54
C GLU A 585 -0.16 18.89 -22.42
N ASP A 586 -1.19 18.10 -22.12
CA ASP A 586 -1.16 17.13 -21.04
C ASP A 586 -0.43 15.83 -21.40
N SER A 587 0.39 15.35 -20.45
CA SER A 587 0.86 13.97 -20.39
C SER A 587 -0.28 13.01 -20.00
N LEU A 588 0.05 11.75 -19.74
CA LEU A 588 -0.90 10.70 -19.38
C LEU A 588 -1.70 11.03 -18.10
N LEU A 589 -1.08 11.69 -17.13
CA LEU A 589 -1.66 11.93 -15.80
C LEU A 589 -1.80 13.41 -15.43
N SER A 590 -1.17 14.33 -16.19
CA SER A 590 -1.07 15.75 -15.82
C SER A 590 -2.43 16.44 -15.79
N GLY A 591 -3.32 16.16 -16.75
CA GLY A 591 -4.64 16.81 -16.81
C GLY A 591 -5.49 16.53 -15.56
N TYR A 592 -5.40 15.31 -15.03
CA TYR A 592 -6.01 14.94 -13.76
C TYR A 592 -5.44 15.79 -12.62
N ILE A 593 -4.12 15.82 -12.47
CA ILE A 593 -3.46 16.57 -11.39
C ILE A 593 -3.78 18.05 -11.47
N ARG A 594 -3.67 18.67 -12.65
CA ARG A 594 -3.96 20.10 -12.86
C ARG A 594 -5.37 20.45 -12.46
N CYS A 595 -6.36 19.67 -12.91
CA CYS A 595 -7.76 19.88 -12.57
C CYS A 595 -8.01 19.86 -11.06
N PHE A 596 -7.54 18.81 -10.36
CA PHE A 596 -7.78 18.69 -8.92
C PHE A 596 -6.91 19.63 -8.09
N MET A 597 -5.73 20.03 -8.58
CA MET A 597 -4.91 21.05 -7.94
C MET A 597 -5.57 22.43 -8.05
N ALA A 598 -6.11 22.80 -9.22
CA ALA A 598 -6.88 24.03 -9.40
C ALA A 598 -8.06 24.09 -8.43
N LEU A 599 -8.84 23.00 -8.32
CA LEU A 599 -9.95 22.92 -7.37
C LEU A 599 -9.49 23.06 -5.92
N LYS A 600 -8.37 22.43 -5.54
CA LYS A 600 -7.80 22.54 -4.18
C LYS A 600 -7.37 23.98 -3.88
N MET A 601 -6.70 24.65 -4.81
CA MET A 601 -6.22 26.03 -4.63
C MET A 601 -7.38 27.02 -4.59
N GLN A 602 -8.31 26.94 -5.54
CA GLN A 602 -9.54 27.73 -5.56
C GLN A 602 -10.36 27.58 -4.28
N ALA A 603 -10.53 26.35 -3.80
CA ALA A 603 -11.26 26.07 -2.56
C ALA A 603 -10.51 26.50 -1.28
N SER A 604 -9.23 26.86 -1.38
CA SER A 604 -8.47 27.44 -0.26
C SER A 604 -8.71 28.95 -0.14
N GLY A 605 -9.24 29.59 -1.18
CA GLY A 605 -9.35 31.05 -1.29
C GLY A 605 -8.00 31.71 -1.58
N TRP A 606 -7.98 33.04 -1.54
CA TRP A 606 -6.77 33.81 -1.76
C TRP A 606 -5.73 33.63 -0.64
N PRO A 607 -4.43 33.54 -0.97
CA PRO A 607 -3.34 33.65 0.01
C PRO A 607 -3.44 34.94 0.83
N ALA A 608 -2.95 34.92 2.07
CA ALA A 608 -3.10 36.03 3.02
C ALA A 608 -2.35 37.31 2.58
N ASP A 609 -1.27 37.13 1.83
CA ASP A 609 -0.42 38.17 1.24
C ASP A 609 -0.98 38.74 -0.07
N CYS A 610 -1.97 38.08 -0.71
CA CYS A 610 -2.62 38.56 -1.93
C CYS A 610 -3.73 39.58 -1.63
N THR A 611 -3.35 40.74 -1.07
CA THR A 611 -4.31 41.76 -0.61
C THR A 611 -4.80 42.72 -1.69
N THR A 612 -4.06 42.88 -2.80
CA THR A 612 -4.42 43.78 -3.91
C THR A 612 -4.73 42.99 -5.19
N ASP A 613 -5.41 43.60 -6.14
CA ASP A 613 -5.78 42.93 -7.40
C ASP A 613 -4.55 42.66 -8.28
N GLU A 614 -3.49 43.47 -8.17
CA GLU A 614 -2.20 43.20 -8.81
C GLU A 614 -1.53 41.94 -8.24
N LEU A 615 -1.52 41.78 -6.91
CA LEU A 615 -0.96 40.60 -6.25
C LEU A 615 -1.77 39.34 -6.58
N LYS A 616 -3.10 39.45 -6.65
CA LYS A 616 -3.96 38.35 -7.11
C LYS A 616 -3.69 37.95 -8.56
N ALA A 617 -3.55 38.93 -9.45
CA ALA A 617 -3.22 38.68 -10.85
C ALA A 617 -1.83 38.05 -11.00
N GLN A 618 -0.86 38.51 -10.22
CA GLN A 618 0.49 37.96 -10.17
C GLN A 618 0.47 36.52 -9.66
N PHE A 619 -0.26 36.22 -8.58
CA PHE A 619 -0.42 34.86 -8.04
C PHE A 619 -0.98 33.88 -9.08
N ILE A 620 -2.01 34.28 -9.84
CA ILE A 620 -2.56 33.44 -10.91
C ILE A 620 -1.50 33.21 -11.99
N LYS A 621 -0.82 34.27 -12.43
CA LYS A 621 0.22 34.19 -13.46
C LYS A 621 1.38 33.29 -13.03
N ASP A 622 1.82 33.41 -11.79
CA ASP A 622 2.91 32.61 -11.24
C ASP A 622 2.49 31.15 -11.03
N THR A 623 1.28 30.91 -10.55
CA THR A 623 0.73 29.54 -10.46
C THR A 623 0.66 28.87 -11.83
N LEU A 624 0.18 29.58 -12.86
CA LEU A 624 0.16 29.02 -14.21
C LEU A 624 1.58 28.77 -14.75
N LYS A 625 2.50 29.72 -14.55
CA LYS A 625 3.87 29.63 -15.05
C LYS A 625 4.68 28.53 -14.37
N HIS A 626 4.59 28.42 -13.04
CA HIS A 626 5.40 27.52 -12.25
C HIS A 626 4.73 26.16 -12.08
N ASP A 627 3.42 26.12 -11.85
CA ASP A 627 2.67 24.89 -11.57
C ASP A 627 1.88 24.34 -12.76
N GLY A 628 1.74 25.10 -13.85
CA GLY A 628 0.89 24.71 -14.97
C GLY A 628 -0.59 24.67 -14.61
N VAL A 629 -0.98 25.18 -13.43
CA VAL A 629 -2.36 25.12 -12.93
C VAL A 629 -3.08 26.41 -13.32
N ASP A 630 -4.15 26.27 -14.08
CA ASP A 630 -5.01 27.38 -14.45
C ASP A 630 -6.05 27.63 -13.34
N LEU A 631 -6.11 28.85 -12.84
CA LEU A 631 -6.97 29.26 -11.73
C LEU A 631 -8.01 30.25 -12.21
N ASP A 632 -9.27 29.98 -11.88
CA ASP A 632 -10.38 30.90 -12.10
C ASP A 632 -10.54 31.85 -10.90
N PRO A 633 -10.25 33.15 -11.06
CA PRO A 633 -10.35 34.12 -9.96
C PRO A 633 -11.75 34.18 -9.33
N SER A 634 -12.81 33.90 -10.11
CA SER A 634 -14.20 33.93 -9.62
C SER A 634 -14.51 32.76 -8.66
N LYS A 635 -13.68 31.72 -8.67
CA LYS A 635 -13.84 30.52 -7.83
C LYS A 635 -12.91 30.50 -6.62
N MET A 636 -12.08 31.53 -6.43
CA MET A 636 -11.16 31.68 -5.29
C MET A 636 -11.91 32.00 -4.00
N GLU A 637 -12.54 30.99 -3.41
CA GLU A 637 -13.39 31.09 -2.24
C GLU A 637 -13.10 29.94 -1.25
N LYS A 638 -13.07 30.25 0.06
CA LYS A 638 -12.85 29.25 1.10
C LYS A 638 -14.00 28.23 1.14
N LYS A 639 -13.73 27.03 0.62
CA LYS A 639 -14.64 25.88 0.60
C LYS A 639 -13.96 24.65 1.23
N PRO A 640 -13.98 24.51 2.58
CA PRO A 640 -13.25 23.47 3.30
C PRO A 640 -13.53 22.04 2.80
N ALA A 641 -14.80 21.75 2.49
CA ALA A 641 -15.24 20.45 2.00
C ALA A 641 -14.62 20.11 0.64
N LEU A 642 -14.74 21.03 -0.32
CA LEU A 642 -14.17 20.88 -1.66
C LEU A 642 -12.64 20.78 -1.59
N ARG A 643 -11.99 21.62 -0.80
CA ARG A 643 -10.54 21.58 -0.60
C ARG A 643 -10.07 20.22 -0.09
N THR A 644 -10.81 19.66 0.87
CA THR A 644 -10.53 18.34 1.44
C THR A 644 -10.67 17.25 0.39
N LEU A 645 -11.77 17.26 -0.38
CA LEU A 645 -11.98 16.32 -1.47
C LEU A 645 -10.88 16.43 -2.54
N SER A 646 -10.58 17.62 -3.02
CA SER A 646 -9.58 17.83 -4.08
C SER A 646 -8.19 17.34 -3.65
N LYS A 647 -7.78 17.62 -2.40
CA LYS A 647 -6.54 17.06 -1.84
C LYS A 647 -6.55 15.53 -1.84
N LEU A 648 -7.66 14.93 -1.44
CA LEU A 648 -7.84 13.48 -1.43
C LEU A 648 -7.75 12.88 -2.85
N MET A 649 -8.33 13.54 -3.85
CA MET A 649 -8.29 13.09 -5.25
C MET A 649 -6.89 13.14 -5.85
N CYS A 650 -6.10 14.19 -5.58
CA CYS A 650 -4.70 14.26 -6.02
C CYS A 650 -3.86 13.07 -5.50
N ASN A 651 -4.09 12.65 -4.25
CA ASN A 651 -3.23 11.67 -3.58
C ASN A 651 -3.69 10.21 -3.75
N ALA A 652 -5.00 9.95 -3.87
CA ALA A 652 -5.55 8.59 -3.78
C ALA A 652 -5.57 7.82 -5.11
N PHE A 653 -5.36 8.51 -6.23
CA PHE A 653 -5.53 7.98 -7.59
C PHE A 653 -4.45 6.96 -7.98
N TRP A 654 -3.18 7.37 -8.02
CA TRP A 654 -2.10 6.64 -8.70
C TRP A 654 -1.83 5.26 -8.07
N GLY A 655 -2.04 5.12 -6.75
CA GLY A 655 -1.81 3.85 -6.03
C GLY A 655 -2.67 2.70 -6.55
N LYS A 656 -3.81 3.01 -7.20
CA LYS A 656 -4.69 2.00 -7.81
C LYS A 656 -4.06 1.34 -9.06
N PHE A 657 -3.12 2.02 -9.73
CA PHE A 657 -2.38 1.40 -10.83
C PHE A 657 -1.49 0.23 -10.38
N GLY A 658 -0.97 0.28 -9.16
CA GLY A 658 -0.09 -0.74 -8.57
C GLY A 658 -0.81 -1.91 -7.90
N GLU A 659 -2.13 -2.01 -8.07
CA GLU A 659 -2.98 -2.94 -7.33
C GLU A 659 -2.54 -4.42 -7.48
N LYS A 660 -2.51 -5.15 -6.37
CA LYS A 660 -2.29 -6.60 -6.37
C LYS A 660 -3.58 -7.34 -6.76
N THR A 661 -3.43 -8.26 -7.69
CA THR A 661 -4.42 -9.17 -8.31
C THR A 661 -4.55 -10.47 -7.52
N LEU A 662 -3.42 -11.12 -7.20
CA LEU A 662 -3.36 -12.28 -6.34
C LEU A 662 -3.52 -11.86 -4.88
N ARG A 663 -4.63 -12.29 -4.25
CA ARG A 663 -4.92 -12.03 -2.84
C ARG A 663 -5.61 -13.23 -2.21
N PRO A 664 -5.41 -13.45 -0.89
CA PRO A 664 -6.26 -14.31 -0.12
C PRO A 664 -7.71 -13.84 -0.20
N LYS A 665 -8.59 -14.79 -0.49
CA LYS A 665 -10.04 -14.64 -0.47
C LYS A 665 -10.62 -15.42 0.69
N THR A 666 -11.81 -15.03 1.10
CA THR A 666 -12.56 -15.69 2.17
C THR A 666 -13.99 -15.84 1.70
N GLU A 667 -14.50 -17.06 1.76
CA GLU A 667 -15.88 -17.40 1.38
C GLU A 667 -16.55 -18.12 2.55
N LEU A 668 -17.83 -17.81 2.79
CA LEU A 668 -18.66 -18.51 3.76
C LEU A 668 -19.48 -19.56 3.03
N ILE A 669 -19.32 -20.82 3.43
CA ILE A 669 -19.97 -21.96 2.79
C ILE A 669 -21.00 -22.54 3.75
N PHE A 670 -22.23 -22.68 3.23
CA PHE A 670 -23.37 -23.28 3.94
C PHE A 670 -23.79 -24.63 3.36
N GLN A 671 -23.12 -25.10 2.30
CA GLN A 671 -23.46 -26.33 1.56
C GLN A 671 -22.19 -27.15 1.30
N ASN A 672 -22.25 -28.44 1.62
CA ASN A 672 -21.09 -29.33 1.53
C ASN A 672 -20.59 -29.51 0.09
N GLU A 673 -21.49 -29.52 -0.89
CA GLU A 673 -21.18 -29.67 -2.31
C GLU A 673 -20.25 -28.56 -2.79
N LYS A 674 -20.47 -27.33 -2.31
CA LYS A 674 -19.62 -26.18 -2.63
C LYS A 674 -18.23 -26.33 -2.02
N LEU A 675 -18.12 -26.81 -0.78
CA LEU A 675 -16.83 -27.08 -0.15
C LEU A 675 -16.04 -28.13 -0.94
N ILE A 676 -16.69 -29.25 -1.30
CA ILE A 676 -16.07 -30.32 -2.10
C ILE A 676 -15.58 -29.77 -3.45
N SER A 677 -16.40 -28.96 -4.13
CA SER A 677 -16.01 -28.34 -5.41
C SER A 677 -14.78 -27.43 -5.29
N MET A 678 -14.63 -26.73 -4.16
CA MET A 678 -13.46 -25.86 -3.92
C MET A 678 -12.22 -26.66 -3.54
N VAL A 679 -12.36 -27.72 -2.76
CA VAL A 679 -11.26 -28.65 -2.44
C VAL A 679 -10.76 -29.35 -3.71
N ALA A 680 -11.66 -29.66 -4.64
CA ALA A 680 -11.34 -30.28 -5.91
C ALA A 680 -10.88 -29.29 -7.00
N ASP A 681 -10.93 -27.97 -6.77
CA ASP A 681 -10.51 -26.97 -7.77
C ASP A 681 -8.99 -26.74 -7.70
N PRO A 682 -8.23 -27.21 -8.70
CA PRO A 682 -6.77 -27.10 -8.69
C PRO A 682 -6.26 -25.69 -9.01
N LYS A 683 -7.16 -24.75 -9.37
CA LYS A 683 -6.82 -23.34 -9.62
C LYS A 683 -6.69 -22.53 -8.33
N ILE A 684 -7.08 -23.11 -7.20
CA ILE A 684 -7.05 -22.46 -5.90
C ILE A 684 -6.31 -23.32 -4.88
N THR A 685 -5.71 -22.68 -3.88
CA THR A 685 -5.11 -23.33 -2.73
C THR A 685 -5.89 -22.93 -1.49
N ILE A 686 -6.50 -23.90 -0.80
CA ILE A 686 -7.16 -23.67 0.48
C ILE A 686 -6.08 -23.48 1.55
N THR A 687 -6.08 -22.32 2.20
CA THR A 687 -5.12 -21.94 3.24
C THR A 687 -5.69 -22.02 4.64
N GLY A 688 -7.01 -22.20 4.78
CA GLY A 688 -7.63 -22.43 6.08
C GLY A 688 -9.11 -22.74 6.02
N LEU A 689 -9.55 -23.57 6.96
CA LEU A 689 -10.95 -23.93 7.20
C LEU A 689 -11.28 -23.59 8.66
N LEU A 690 -12.33 -22.81 8.87
CA LEU A 690 -12.78 -22.44 10.21
C LEU A 690 -14.30 -22.64 10.31
N PRO A 691 -14.78 -23.65 11.06
CA PRO A 691 -16.20 -23.78 11.40
C PRO A 691 -16.64 -22.55 12.20
N LEU A 692 -17.69 -21.87 11.73
CA LEU A 692 -18.33 -20.75 12.43
C LEU A 692 -19.61 -21.19 13.15
N SER A 693 -20.27 -22.22 12.64
CA SER A 693 -21.40 -22.91 13.26
C SER A 693 -21.51 -24.34 12.70
N ASP A 694 -22.48 -25.12 13.18
CA ASP A 694 -22.75 -26.47 12.67
C ASP A 694 -23.10 -26.51 11.17
N GLU A 695 -23.51 -25.36 10.60
CA GLU A 695 -23.95 -25.24 9.21
C GLU A 695 -23.13 -24.24 8.38
N CYS A 696 -22.15 -23.54 8.97
CA CYS A 696 -21.35 -22.54 8.27
C CYS A 696 -19.86 -22.77 8.48
N ILE A 697 -19.13 -22.91 7.38
CA ILE A 697 -17.67 -22.96 7.38
C ILE A 697 -17.09 -21.78 6.61
N GLN A 698 -16.13 -21.11 7.23
CA GLN A 698 -15.31 -20.12 6.56
C GLN A 698 -14.13 -20.81 5.88
N VAL A 699 -14.00 -20.59 4.57
CA VAL A 699 -12.90 -21.10 3.76
C VAL A 699 -12.01 -19.94 3.32
N LYS A 700 -10.74 -19.99 3.68
CA LYS A 700 -9.69 -19.10 3.16
C LYS A 700 -8.97 -19.79 2.02
N TRP A 701 -8.81 -19.09 0.91
CA TRP A 701 -8.16 -19.65 -0.27
C TRP A 701 -7.44 -18.58 -1.08
N GLU A 702 -6.44 -18.99 -1.84
CA GLU A 702 -5.66 -18.13 -2.74
C GLU A 702 -5.67 -18.72 -4.15
N PRO A 703 -5.86 -17.90 -5.21
CA PRO A 703 -5.64 -18.37 -6.57
C PRO A 703 -4.17 -18.71 -6.78
N ILE A 704 -3.88 -19.76 -7.55
CA ILE A 704 -2.49 -20.08 -7.94
C ILE A 704 -1.93 -18.99 -8.85
N SER A 705 -0.62 -18.76 -8.79
CA SER A 705 0.05 -17.68 -9.54
C SER A 705 -0.16 -17.75 -11.05
N ASP A 706 -0.31 -18.96 -11.62
CA ASP A 706 -0.54 -19.15 -13.06
C ASP A 706 -1.89 -18.61 -13.54
N THR A 707 -2.82 -18.34 -12.61
CA THR A 707 -4.14 -17.75 -12.90
C THR A 707 -4.15 -16.23 -12.74
N GLU A 708 -2.99 -15.60 -12.50
CA GLU A 708 -2.90 -14.14 -12.36
C GLU A 708 -3.27 -13.43 -13.67
N GLU A 709 -4.34 -12.65 -13.62
CA GLU A 709 -4.74 -11.75 -14.69
C GLU A 709 -4.57 -10.30 -14.27
N SER A 710 -4.16 -9.46 -15.22
CA SER A 710 -4.07 -8.01 -15.01
C SER A 710 -5.45 -7.38 -14.80
N LEU A 711 -5.54 -6.41 -13.89
CA LEU A 711 -6.79 -5.66 -13.73
C LEU A 711 -6.95 -4.66 -14.88
N PRO A 712 -8.18 -4.47 -15.41
CA PRO A 712 -8.47 -3.44 -16.41
C PRO A 712 -8.16 -2.00 -15.95
N THR A 713 -7.97 -1.82 -14.64
CA THR A 713 -7.67 -0.55 -13.95
C THR A 713 -6.22 -0.41 -13.52
N SER A 714 -5.37 -1.43 -13.76
CA SER A 714 -3.98 -1.44 -13.30
C SER A 714 -3.00 -1.03 -14.39
N SER A 715 -1.88 -0.42 -14.00
CA SER A 715 -0.74 -0.15 -14.87
C SER A 715 0.53 -0.13 -14.03
N LEU A 716 1.18 -1.29 -13.92
CA LEU A 716 2.38 -1.44 -13.08
C LEU A 716 3.50 -0.50 -13.51
N ILE A 717 3.64 -0.25 -14.82
CA ILE A 717 4.65 0.67 -15.35
C ILE A 717 4.42 2.10 -14.86
N LEU A 718 3.20 2.63 -14.91
CA LEU A 718 2.91 3.99 -14.44
C LEU A 718 3.05 4.10 -12.93
N ALA A 719 2.63 3.07 -12.18
CA ALA A 719 2.86 3.02 -10.73
C ALA A 719 4.35 3.04 -10.40
N ALA A 720 5.17 2.24 -11.10
CA ALA A 720 6.61 2.17 -10.90
C ALA A 720 7.26 3.53 -11.22
N PHE A 721 6.93 4.14 -12.36
CA PHE A 721 7.43 5.46 -12.75
C PHE A 721 7.02 6.57 -11.77
N THR A 722 5.77 6.58 -11.28
CA THR A 722 5.32 7.56 -10.28
C THR A 722 6.22 7.55 -9.05
N THR A 723 6.53 6.35 -8.54
CA THR A 723 7.37 6.19 -7.34
C THR A 723 8.85 6.42 -7.62
N CYS A 724 9.35 6.00 -8.79
CA CYS A 724 10.71 6.26 -9.28
C CYS A 724 11.00 7.75 -9.34
N LEU A 725 10.12 8.52 -9.98
CA LEU A 725 10.28 9.96 -10.14
C LEU A 725 10.21 10.71 -8.79
N GLY A 726 9.35 10.28 -7.87
CA GLY A 726 9.37 10.80 -6.49
C GLY A 726 10.70 10.52 -5.77
N ARG A 727 11.19 9.29 -5.84
CA ARG A 727 12.50 8.93 -5.26
C ARG A 727 13.66 9.73 -5.87
N LEU A 728 13.63 10.00 -7.17
CA LEU A 728 14.64 10.83 -7.85
C LEU A 728 14.57 12.30 -7.41
N GLN A 729 13.37 12.83 -7.20
CA GLN A 729 13.20 14.16 -6.64
C GLN A 729 13.79 14.25 -5.22
N LEU A 730 13.44 13.32 -4.33
CA LEU A 730 14.03 13.26 -3.00
C LEU A 730 15.56 13.09 -3.07
N TYR A 731 16.05 12.26 -3.99
CA TYR A 731 17.49 12.03 -4.18
C TYR A 731 18.22 13.34 -4.47
N HIS A 732 17.69 14.21 -5.32
CA HIS A 732 18.32 15.50 -5.65
C HIS A 732 18.62 16.33 -4.39
N TYR A 733 17.68 16.36 -3.44
CA TYR A 733 17.87 17.07 -2.17
C TYR A 733 18.86 16.36 -1.24
N LEU A 734 18.82 15.02 -1.18
CA LEU A 734 19.76 14.24 -0.39
C LEU A 734 21.19 14.33 -0.92
N ASP A 735 21.37 14.44 -2.23
CA ASP A 735 22.66 14.59 -2.90
C ASP A 735 23.30 15.95 -2.58
N LEU A 736 22.48 17.01 -2.44
CA LEU A 736 22.92 18.36 -2.07
C LEU A 736 23.46 18.44 -0.63
N VAL A 737 22.77 17.81 0.33
CA VAL A 737 23.18 17.86 1.75
C VAL A 737 24.10 16.71 2.14
N ASN A 738 24.09 15.60 1.39
CA ASN A 738 24.95 14.44 1.56
C ASN A 738 25.09 13.98 3.03
N GLU A 739 26.29 14.00 3.61
CA GLU A 739 26.55 13.60 5.00
C GLU A 739 25.81 14.44 6.05
N ARG A 740 25.36 15.66 5.69
CA ARG A 740 24.51 16.48 6.56
C ARG A 740 23.09 15.96 6.68
N ALA A 741 22.67 15.01 5.85
CA ALA A 741 21.34 14.40 5.96
C ALA A 741 21.25 13.49 7.20
N LEU A 742 20.26 13.75 8.06
CA LEU A 742 19.99 12.99 9.27
C LEU A 742 18.93 11.91 9.04
N TYR A 743 17.87 12.24 8.32
CA TYR A 743 16.72 11.37 8.13
C TYR A 743 15.97 11.74 6.85
N CYS A 744 15.35 10.75 6.21
CA CYS A 744 14.41 10.98 5.11
C CYS A 744 13.20 10.04 5.21
N ASP A 745 12.04 10.51 4.78
CA ASP A 745 10.82 9.70 4.65
C ASP A 745 9.95 10.16 3.51
N THR A 746 10.07 9.47 2.37
CA THR A 746 9.29 9.68 1.14
C THR A 746 9.51 11.06 0.53
N ASP A 747 8.92 12.10 1.12
CA ASP A 747 8.87 13.49 0.67
C ASP A 747 9.58 14.46 1.63
N SER A 748 10.16 13.98 2.73
CA SER A 748 10.81 14.82 3.74
C SER A 748 12.30 14.53 3.93
N VAL A 749 13.07 15.58 4.26
CA VAL A 749 14.49 15.51 4.62
C VAL A 749 14.75 16.32 5.88
N ALA A 750 15.33 15.68 6.90
CA ALA A 750 15.93 16.37 8.04
C ALA A 750 17.45 16.44 7.83
N TYR A 751 18.05 17.62 7.97
CA TYR A 751 19.46 17.84 7.68
C TYR A 751 20.10 18.93 8.55
N ILE A 752 21.43 18.89 8.63
CA ILE A 752 22.25 19.87 9.32
C ILE A 752 22.45 21.09 8.41
N SER A 753 22.16 22.27 8.91
CA SER A 753 22.39 23.58 8.29
C SER A 753 23.56 24.26 8.99
N ARG A 754 24.54 24.75 8.22
CA ARG A 754 25.76 25.37 8.72
C ARG A 754 26.05 26.67 7.98
N PRO A 755 26.65 27.68 8.65
CA PRO A 755 27.12 28.87 7.97
C PRO A 755 28.14 28.51 6.86
N GLY A 756 27.94 29.04 5.66
CA GLY A 756 28.85 28.85 4.52
C GLY A 756 28.59 27.61 3.67
N GLU A 757 27.68 26.72 4.08
CA GLU A 757 27.26 25.56 3.28
C GLU A 757 25.87 25.78 2.66
N PRO A 758 25.60 25.28 1.44
CA PRO A 758 24.30 25.47 0.80
C PRO A 758 23.19 24.70 1.53
N ASP A 759 22.14 25.40 1.89
CA ASP A 759 20.89 24.80 2.36
C ASP A 759 20.02 24.34 1.19
N ILE A 760 19.07 23.45 1.47
CA ILE A 760 18.07 23.03 0.49
C ILE A 760 17.15 24.23 0.19
N PRO A 761 16.96 24.62 -1.10
CA PRO A 761 16.06 25.70 -1.46
C PRO A 761 14.60 25.39 -1.06
N THR A 762 13.94 26.39 -0.48
CA THR A 762 12.51 26.34 -0.14
C THR A 762 11.69 27.21 -1.08
N GLY A 763 10.41 26.88 -1.24
CA GLY A 763 9.48 27.61 -2.09
C GLY A 763 8.02 27.31 -1.78
N THR A 764 7.11 27.85 -2.60
CA THR A 764 5.66 27.77 -2.39
C THR A 764 4.92 27.01 -3.49
N HIS A 765 5.63 26.59 -4.54
CA HIS A 765 5.06 25.95 -5.71
C HIS A 765 5.06 24.41 -5.58
N LEU A 766 4.27 23.75 -6.43
CA LEU A 766 4.14 22.30 -6.44
C LEU A 766 5.51 21.65 -6.72
N GLY A 767 5.96 20.79 -5.82
CA GLY A 767 7.28 20.16 -5.90
C GLY A 767 8.41 20.95 -5.24
N ASP A 768 8.18 22.19 -4.79
CA ASP A 768 9.13 22.88 -3.90
C ASP A 768 9.12 22.24 -2.52
N LEU A 769 10.10 22.61 -1.69
CA LEU A 769 10.10 22.24 -0.28
C LEU A 769 9.64 23.40 0.61
N THR A 770 8.91 23.07 1.68
CA THR A 770 8.62 24.00 2.78
C THR A 770 9.43 23.64 4.01
N ASP A 771 9.79 24.63 4.82
CA ASP A 771 10.35 24.40 6.15
C ASP A 771 9.21 23.98 7.09
N GLN A 772 9.14 22.68 7.38
CA GLN A 772 8.09 22.10 8.21
C GLN A 772 8.21 22.58 9.67
N VAL A 773 9.42 22.91 10.14
CA VAL A 773 9.64 23.36 11.51
C VAL A 773 9.10 24.78 11.68
N GLU A 774 9.36 25.66 10.73
CA GLU A 774 8.79 27.00 10.74
C GLU A 774 7.27 27.00 10.52
N GLU A 775 6.74 26.13 9.66
CA GLU A 775 5.29 26.01 9.44
C GLU A 775 4.56 25.56 10.72
N ASP A 776 5.12 24.60 11.46
CA ASP A 776 4.49 24.03 12.66
C ASP A 776 4.72 24.87 13.94
N HIS A 777 5.81 25.66 13.99
CA HIS A 777 6.26 26.32 15.23
C HIS A 777 6.53 27.82 15.11
N GLY A 778 6.40 28.41 13.92
CA GLY A 778 6.57 29.84 13.67
C GLY A 778 7.92 30.20 13.06
N PRO A 779 8.02 31.37 12.40
CA PRO A 779 9.24 31.80 11.70
C PRO A 779 10.48 31.82 12.60
N GLY A 780 11.63 31.39 12.08
CA GLY A 780 12.89 31.32 12.82
C GLY A 780 13.01 30.11 13.75
N SER A 781 12.00 29.23 13.83
CA SER A 781 12.08 27.98 14.59
C SER A 781 13.06 27.00 13.96
N PHE A 782 13.85 26.30 14.77
CA PHE A 782 14.78 25.29 14.28
C PHE A 782 14.98 24.16 15.27
N ILE A 783 15.49 23.02 14.79
CA ILE A 783 15.76 21.85 15.63
C ILE A 783 17.15 21.98 16.26
N THR A 784 17.23 21.75 17.57
CA THR A 784 18.47 21.80 18.38
C THR A 784 19.06 20.41 18.63
N GLU A 785 18.22 19.38 18.68
CA GLU A 785 18.63 18.01 18.98
C GLU A 785 17.70 17.04 18.24
N PHE A 786 18.29 16.05 17.58
CA PHE A 786 17.57 15.05 16.78
C PHE A 786 18.03 13.64 17.15
N VAL A 787 17.08 12.71 17.24
CA VAL A 787 17.34 11.29 17.51
C VAL A 787 16.45 10.41 16.63
N ALA A 788 17.03 9.40 16.00
CA ALA A 788 16.32 8.42 15.19
C ALA A 788 16.69 6.98 15.59
N GLY A 789 15.68 6.23 16.03
CA GLY A 789 15.79 4.80 16.27
C GLY A 789 15.54 3.96 15.02
N GLY A 790 15.28 4.56 13.86
CA GLY A 790 15.06 3.87 12.59
C GLY A 790 13.89 4.46 11.79
N PRO A 791 13.50 3.81 10.67
CA PRO A 791 12.41 4.27 9.83
C PRO A 791 11.11 4.48 10.63
N LYS A 792 10.57 5.71 10.60
CA LYS A 792 9.35 6.15 11.28
C LYS A 792 9.39 5.97 12.81
N ASN A 793 10.58 6.09 13.39
CA ASN A 793 10.84 6.10 14.83
C ASN A 793 11.91 7.15 15.15
N TYR A 794 11.50 8.40 15.39
CA TYR A 794 12.40 9.53 15.64
C TYR A 794 11.76 10.58 16.56
N ALA A 795 12.60 11.40 17.18
CA ALA A 795 12.19 12.53 18.00
C ALA A 795 13.16 13.69 17.85
N PHE A 796 12.67 14.91 18.11
CA PHE A 796 13.48 16.12 18.02
C PHE A 796 13.02 17.22 18.97
N LYS A 797 13.94 18.12 19.31
CA LYS A 797 13.71 19.31 20.14
C LYS A 797 13.76 20.57 19.27
N VAL A 798 12.70 21.37 19.31
CA VAL A 798 12.56 22.61 18.54
C VAL A 798 12.74 23.82 19.46
N ALA A 799 13.65 24.72 19.09
CA ALA A 799 13.69 26.07 19.64
C ALA A 799 12.66 26.93 18.89
N VAL A 800 11.53 27.20 19.54
CA VAL A 800 10.39 27.91 18.95
C VAL A 800 10.75 29.37 18.77
N GLU A 801 10.58 29.89 17.55
CA GLU A 801 10.93 31.27 17.15
C GLU A 801 12.39 31.63 17.51
N GLY A 802 13.28 30.63 17.53
CA GLY A 802 14.68 30.75 17.90
C GLY A 802 14.96 30.85 19.41
N GLY A 803 13.93 30.81 20.25
CA GLY A 803 14.06 30.91 21.71
C GLY A 803 14.56 29.62 22.35
N LEU A 804 15.82 29.60 22.82
CA LEU A 804 16.41 28.44 23.51
C LEU A 804 15.77 28.15 24.88
N SER A 805 15.04 29.12 25.45
CA SER A 805 14.22 28.93 26.65
C SER A 805 12.84 28.32 26.36
N ASN A 806 12.43 28.26 25.09
CA ASN A 806 11.13 27.75 24.64
C ASN A 806 11.31 26.51 23.75
N ILE A 807 11.58 25.38 24.40
CA ILE A 807 11.81 24.10 23.71
C ILE A 807 10.51 23.29 23.63
N LYS A 808 10.13 22.88 22.43
CA LYS A 808 9.08 21.87 22.19
C LYS A 808 9.69 20.55 21.76
N VAL A 809 9.14 19.45 22.27
CA VAL A 809 9.55 18.08 21.92
C VAL A 809 8.53 17.47 20.95
N CYS A 810 9.02 16.97 19.82
CA CYS A 810 8.23 16.28 18.82
C CYS A 810 8.67 14.82 18.72
N ILE A 811 7.72 13.89 18.77
CA ILE A 811 7.99 12.45 18.74
C ILE A 811 7.11 11.79 17.67
N LYS A 812 7.74 10.96 16.82
CA LYS A 812 7.09 10.22 15.75
C LYS A 812 7.47 8.75 15.86
N VAL A 813 6.50 7.93 16.27
CA VAL A 813 6.67 6.47 16.38
C VAL A 813 5.55 5.74 15.65
N ARG A 814 5.90 4.97 14.62
CA ARG A 814 4.93 4.17 13.88
C ARG A 814 4.41 3.03 14.74
N GLY A 815 3.10 2.93 14.81
CA GLY A 815 2.42 1.80 15.44
C GLY A 815 2.20 1.95 16.94
N ILE A 816 2.57 3.07 17.56
CA ILE A 816 2.21 3.40 18.95
C ILE A 816 1.41 4.70 18.93
N SER A 817 0.22 4.67 19.52
CA SER A 817 -0.60 5.87 19.71
C SER A 817 -0.17 6.52 21.02
N ILE A 818 0.51 7.66 20.93
CA ILE A 818 0.92 8.42 22.13
C ILE A 818 -0.34 9.05 22.75
N ASN A 819 -0.66 8.61 23.97
CA ASN A 819 -1.84 8.99 24.74
C ASN A 819 -1.48 9.01 26.24
N ALA A 820 -2.43 9.41 27.09
CA ALA A 820 -2.21 9.52 28.53
C ALA A 820 -1.77 8.22 29.24
N SER A 821 -1.97 7.04 28.61
CA SER A 821 -1.49 5.76 29.16
C SER A 821 -0.01 5.47 28.91
N CYS A 822 0.66 6.26 28.06
CA CYS A 822 2.05 5.97 27.67
C CYS A 822 2.91 7.19 27.32
N ASP A 823 2.40 8.41 27.40
CA ASP A 823 3.15 9.63 27.05
C ASP A 823 4.36 9.87 27.96
N GLU A 824 4.30 9.44 29.22
CA GLU A 824 5.44 9.42 30.15
C GLU A 824 6.52 8.36 29.79
N LEU A 825 6.15 7.32 29.04
CA LEU A 825 7.07 6.27 28.60
C LEU A 825 7.69 6.59 27.24
N VAL A 826 6.88 7.12 26.32
CA VAL A 826 7.28 7.43 24.94
C VAL A 826 7.85 8.85 24.89
N THR A 827 9.05 9.02 25.42
CA THR A 827 9.73 10.32 25.56
C THR A 827 10.99 10.42 24.70
N PHE A 828 11.43 11.66 24.43
CA PHE A 828 12.69 11.92 23.72
C PHE A 828 13.88 11.28 24.43
N ASP A 829 13.98 11.46 25.75
CA ASP A 829 15.12 10.95 26.53
C ASP A 829 15.15 9.43 26.56
N ASN A 830 13.99 8.77 26.61
CA ASN A 830 13.90 7.33 26.51
C ASN A 830 14.32 6.81 25.13
N LEU A 831 13.92 7.48 24.04
CA LEU A 831 14.39 7.13 22.70
C LEU A 831 15.90 7.31 22.59
N LYS A 832 16.44 8.44 23.06
CA LYS A 832 17.87 8.72 23.11
C LYS A 832 18.61 7.67 23.92
N ALA A 833 18.13 7.34 25.12
CA ALA A 833 18.73 6.31 25.96
C ALA A 833 18.82 4.97 25.23
N MET A 834 17.79 4.60 24.46
CA MET A 834 17.81 3.37 23.67
C MET A 834 18.76 3.43 22.48
N VAL A 835 18.78 4.55 21.74
CA VAL A 835 19.67 4.77 20.59
C VAL A 835 21.14 4.78 21.01
N MET A 836 21.45 5.40 22.15
CA MET A 836 22.78 5.49 22.73
C MET A 836 23.21 4.20 23.46
N GLY A 837 22.36 3.17 23.52
CA GLY A 837 22.68 1.87 24.11
C GLY A 837 22.58 1.78 25.63
N SER A 838 22.20 2.86 26.32
CA SER A 838 21.97 2.86 27.78
C SER A 838 20.66 2.18 28.22
N ARG A 839 19.79 1.84 27.26
CA ARG A 839 18.52 1.11 27.48
C ARG A 839 18.27 0.20 26.27
N ASP A 840 17.74 -1.00 26.46
CA ASP A 840 17.44 -1.90 25.33
C ASP A 840 16.06 -1.61 24.71
N LYS A 841 15.02 -1.63 25.55
CA LYS A 841 13.61 -1.49 25.13
C LYS A 841 12.72 -0.91 26.22
N ILE A 842 11.53 -0.49 25.83
CA ILE A 842 10.42 -0.10 26.72
C ILE A 842 9.16 -0.86 26.34
N THR A 843 8.48 -1.42 27.33
CA THR A 843 7.17 -2.05 27.14
C THR A 843 6.08 -1.00 27.35
N VAL A 844 5.37 -0.67 26.27
CA VAL A 844 4.30 0.33 26.23
C VAL A 844 2.95 -0.37 26.42
N PRO A 845 2.19 -0.08 27.47
CA PRO A 845 0.89 -0.70 27.72
C PRO A 845 -0.18 -0.17 26.74
N ILE A 846 -1.16 -1.01 26.46
CA ILE A 846 -2.36 -0.69 25.67
C ILE A 846 -3.55 -1.32 26.41
N PRO A 847 -4.14 -0.60 27.38
CA PRO A 847 -5.11 -1.18 28.31
C PRO A 847 -6.43 -1.59 27.64
N HIS A 848 -6.87 -0.88 26.59
CA HIS A 848 -8.16 -1.12 25.93
C HIS A 848 -7.97 -1.40 24.42
N GLN A 849 -7.25 -2.47 24.07
CA GLN A 849 -7.08 -2.86 22.67
C GLN A 849 -8.33 -3.56 22.14
N ILE A 850 -9.00 -2.94 21.16
CA ILE A 850 -10.04 -3.61 20.36
C ILE A 850 -9.39 -4.60 19.39
N ALA A 851 -9.72 -5.88 19.55
CA ALA A 851 -9.27 -7.00 18.74
C ALA A 851 -10.46 -7.70 18.06
N ARG A 852 -10.21 -8.20 16.84
CA ARG A 852 -11.14 -9.06 16.10
C ARG A 852 -10.63 -10.48 16.16
N LEU A 853 -11.46 -11.41 16.63
CA LEU A 853 -11.14 -12.84 16.65
C LEU A 853 -11.44 -13.47 15.27
N PRO A 854 -10.78 -14.59 14.91
CA PRO A 854 -11.03 -15.28 13.65
C PRO A 854 -12.50 -15.72 13.44
N THR A 855 -13.25 -15.89 14.53
CA THR A 855 -14.67 -16.25 14.60
C THR A 855 -15.61 -15.06 14.37
N TRP A 856 -15.09 -13.92 13.90
CA TRP A 856 -15.83 -12.67 13.74
C TRP A 856 -16.38 -12.08 15.04
N GLN A 857 -15.80 -12.41 16.19
CA GLN A 857 -16.12 -11.73 17.45
C GLN A 857 -15.22 -10.51 17.64
N ILE A 858 -15.76 -9.46 18.26
CA ILE A 858 -14.99 -8.28 18.69
C ILE A 858 -14.83 -8.32 20.20
N VAL A 859 -13.59 -8.11 20.66
CA VAL A 859 -13.26 -8.09 22.08
C VAL A 859 -12.38 -6.88 22.41
N THR A 860 -12.50 -6.37 23.62
CA THR A 860 -11.51 -5.48 24.23
C THR A 860 -10.62 -6.28 25.16
N ARG A 861 -9.31 -6.07 25.09
CA ARG A 861 -8.31 -6.72 25.95
C ARG A 861 -7.15 -5.79 26.28
N ALA A 862 -6.50 -6.03 27.42
CA ALA A 862 -5.19 -5.46 27.69
C ALA A 862 -4.13 -6.06 26.76
N SER A 863 -3.18 -5.24 26.30
CA SER A 863 -2.03 -5.68 25.52
C SER A 863 -0.85 -4.74 25.73
N HIS A 864 0.29 -5.03 25.11
CA HIS A 864 1.46 -4.16 25.16
C HIS A 864 2.23 -4.19 23.83
N LYS A 865 3.11 -3.22 23.62
CA LYS A 865 4.07 -3.18 22.52
C LYS A 865 5.47 -2.96 23.06
N ASN A 866 6.45 -3.68 22.52
CA ASN A 866 7.85 -3.43 22.82
C ASN A 866 8.38 -2.36 21.86
N TRP A 867 8.71 -1.19 22.40
CA TRP A 867 9.34 -0.09 21.68
C TRP A 867 10.86 -0.20 21.82
N LYS A 868 11.57 -0.26 20.69
CA LYS A 868 13.03 -0.29 20.61
C LYS A 868 13.54 0.29 19.29
N PRO A 869 14.78 0.78 19.22
CA PRO A 869 15.44 1.14 17.96
C PRO A 869 15.60 -0.06 17.03
N VAL A 870 15.26 0.10 15.75
CA VAL A 870 15.46 -0.88 14.68
C VAL A 870 15.85 -0.14 13.40
N ASN A 871 17.13 0.20 13.25
CA ASN A 871 17.69 0.74 12.02
C ASN A 871 18.64 -0.26 11.36
N ILE A 872 18.11 -1.15 10.52
CA ILE A 872 18.91 -2.17 9.83
C ILE A 872 19.05 -1.94 8.32
N LYS A 873 18.46 -0.85 7.80
CA LYS A 873 18.58 -0.49 6.38
C LYS A 873 19.97 0.03 6.02
N ARG A 874 20.78 0.34 7.03
CA ARG A 874 22.13 0.88 6.96
C ARG A 874 22.98 0.23 8.05
N ARG A 875 24.29 0.24 7.84
CA ARG A 875 25.31 -0.24 8.76
C ARG A 875 25.68 0.87 9.73
N ARG A 876 25.64 0.59 11.03
CA ARG A 876 26.09 1.53 12.06
C ARG A 876 27.62 1.50 12.12
N VAL A 877 28.27 2.66 12.03
CA VAL A 877 29.74 2.75 12.04
C VAL A 877 30.28 3.29 13.36
N ASP A 878 29.48 4.09 14.07
CA ASP A 878 29.78 4.55 15.42
C ASP A 878 28.48 4.80 16.20
N VAL A 879 28.58 5.51 17.33
CA VAL A 879 27.42 5.80 18.19
C VAL A 879 26.35 6.61 17.45
N GLU A 880 26.73 7.52 16.57
CA GLU A 880 25.83 8.46 15.89
C GLU A 880 25.58 8.13 14.42
N ASN A 881 26.59 7.67 13.69
CA ASN A 881 26.61 7.65 12.24
C ASN A 881 26.27 6.28 11.65
N THR A 882 25.69 6.31 10.45
CA THR A 882 25.43 5.09 9.66
C THR A 882 25.82 5.29 8.21
N VAL A 883 26.24 4.20 7.58
CA VAL A 883 26.62 4.14 6.17
C VAL A 883 25.77 3.10 5.44
N PRO A 884 25.61 3.18 4.11
CA PRO A 884 24.96 2.10 3.37
C PRO A 884 25.69 0.77 3.56
N HIS A 885 24.94 -0.33 3.44
CA HIS A 885 25.54 -1.66 3.33
C HIS A 885 26.48 -1.72 2.12
N GLY A 886 27.74 -2.09 2.31
CA GLY A 886 28.75 -2.11 1.25
C GLY A 886 29.57 -0.83 1.06
N PHE A 887 29.34 0.21 1.87
CA PHE A 887 30.10 1.47 1.81
C PHE A 887 31.53 1.31 2.33
N ASN A 888 32.47 1.94 1.63
CA ASN A 888 33.92 1.82 1.82
C ASN A 888 34.35 0.35 1.80
N ALA A 889 33.94 -0.37 0.75
CA ALA A 889 34.38 -1.75 0.56
C ALA A 889 35.90 -1.78 0.36
N TRP A 890 36.58 -2.63 1.15
CA TRP A 890 38.03 -2.74 1.17
C TRP A 890 38.60 -3.03 -0.21
N ASP A 891 39.72 -2.39 -0.56
CA ASP A 891 40.44 -2.70 -1.80
C ASP A 891 41.55 -3.70 -1.54
N MET A 892 41.46 -4.87 -2.17
CA MET A 892 42.56 -5.84 -2.08
C MET A 892 43.85 -5.35 -2.77
N ALA A 893 43.81 -4.19 -3.43
CA ALA A 893 44.93 -3.58 -4.11
C ALA A 893 45.76 -2.63 -3.19
N GLU A 894 45.31 -2.34 -1.97
CA GLU A 894 46.04 -1.52 -1.00
C GLU A 894 46.51 -2.35 0.19
N GLU A 895 47.54 -3.17 -0.05
CA GLU A 895 48.66 -3.51 0.87
C GLU A 895 49.52 -4.58 0.18
N GLU A 896 50.69 -4.17 -0.33
CA GLU A 896 52.01 -4.85 -0.33
C GLU A 896 52.17 -6.39 -0.38
N ASP A 897 51.17 -7.18 -0.79
CA ASP A 897 51.24 -8.65 -0.80
C ASP A 897 51.23 -9.28 -2.20
N GLN A 898 51.29 -8.47 -3.27
CA GLN A 898 51.57 -9.02 -4.60
C GLN A 898 53.04 -9.43 -4.72
N ASP A 899 53.95 -8.69 -4.09
CA ASP A 899 55.36 -9.08 -3.92
C ASP A 899 55.51 -10.26 -2.93
N LEU A 900 54.62 -10.40 -1.94
CA LEU A 900 54.64 -11.52 -1.00
C LEU A 900 54.07 -12.80 -1.61
N LEU A 901 53.03 -12.70 -2.45
CA LEU A 901 52.49 -13.83 -3.23
C LEU A 901 53.47 -14.27 -4.33
N GLU A 902 54.11 -13.33 -5.05
CA GLU A 902 55.18 -13.67 -6.01
C GLU A 902 56.44 -14.21 -5.30
N ALA A 903 56.80 -13.70 -4.12
CA ALA A 903 57.90 -14.25 -3.32
C ALA A 903 57.57 -15.62 -2.69
N MET A 904 56.30 -15.89 -2.35
CA MET A 904 55.86 -17.19 -1.88
C MET A 904 55.79 -18.23 -3.00
N ASP A 905 55.41 -17.83 -4.22
CA ASP A 905 55.50 -18.70 -5.41
C ASP A 905 56.97 -18.95 -5.80
N LEU A 906 57.86 -17.96 -5.67
CA LEU A 906 59.31 -18.13 -5.87
C LEU A 906 60.00 -18.96 -4.77
N LEU A 907 59.42 -19.06 -3.57
CA LEU A 907 59.89 -19.92 -2.48
C LEU A 907 59.27 -21.33 -2.52
N ALA A 908 58.18 -21.52 -3.26
CA ALA A 908 57.57 -22.83 -3.50
C ALA A 908 58.26 -23.61 -4.64
N ASP A 909 58.97 -22.91 -5.54
CA ASP A 909 59.77 -23.48 -6.63
C ASP A 909 61.28 -23.57 -6.34
N ALA A 910 61.72 -23.38 -5.08
CA ALA A 910 63.12 -23.44 -4.63
C ALA A 910 63.48 -24.70 -3.83
#